data_AF-A0A8T7LNG2-F1
#
_entry.id   AF-A0A8T7LNG2-F1
#
_cell.length_a   1.000
_cell.length_b   1.000
_cell.length_c   1.000
_cell.angle_alpha   90.00
_cell.angle_beta   90.00
_cell.angle_gamma   90.00
#
_symmetry.space_group_name_H-M   'P 1'
#
loop_
_entity.id
_entity.type
_entity.pdbx_description
1 polymer ?
#
loop_
_entity_poly.entity_id
_entity_poly.type
_entity_poly.pdbx_seq_one_letter_code
_entity_poly.pdbx_strand_id
1 'polypeptide(L)'
;MQRHCVSISLLLAILFASIVSAQASVARAQGSNPTIVNIPGTHQDELGCPGEWQPACEATLLTYDIEDDVWQGTYEIQPANDDDKKGPRYKVALNGGWGENYGLNATQNGPDIPLVVSEPTLVKFYYDHKTHWIADNFNKQIIVAMGNFQKQIGCFKENDATCLRAWLQDPDGDGLYDVTLRGIKPGDYTVTFTLNEDANHVIGEPQQFTVAKEGDAVYFGYDTVKNQFTISASGAPVGNLTKQRAIWINKDTILWRISGGSGLKYALVYSPEAALQLSPQGILNGSEIPLTFVSDKPDVEILRKYPHVRDYAVFKVTDTSRLAEILKGQAAVVARTQAGKDVDATGLQIPGVLDDLYPYDGPLGVTFEGGVPTLRLWAPTAQSVTLFLYDSEKASYANKIPLQWDASSGVWSVTGEADWKGKYYLYEVKVFAPSTGKIETNLVTDPYSVSLSMNSKRSQIVDLNDASLKPHGWDSLVKPPLATPEDIVLYELHIRDFSIGDATVPEEWRGTYKAFTVKDSNGMKHLAGLAEAGLTHIHLLPAFDIASVNEDRSTWKSVDEAALKALPPDSDGQSIAVSAITGTDGFNWGYDPLHYTTPEGSYATDPNGTPRIVEFREMVQALNQSGLRVVMDVVYNHTNASGQSDNSVLDRVVPGYYHRLNADGNVEKSTCCENTATEHNMMRKLMVDSVVTWAKEYKVDGFRFDLMGHHMLEDMLAVRAALDSLTLEKDGLDGKSIYLYGEGWNFGEVANNARGKNATQLNIGGTGIGVFNDRLRDAVRGGNPFDDVRLQGFATGLVLTNNASEKRSAEDQQITLNNYTDWIRLGLAGNLAGYELIRADGSKVPGRLISYNGSPAGYTADPQENIVYVSAHDNHTLFDAIQVKAPAEATLQDRVRMNNLAVSIVMLSQGVPFFHAGDDILRSKSFDPNSYNSGDWYNKLDWTYETNNFGVGLPIKGSGQWDIYKPLLADPKLVLSQTDITFASAVFREFLQIRKSSPLFRLQTADQIERVVSFLNNGPEATPGLIVMRLTDTDSTDPNYSEIVVLFNARTETITFSDGALTGEYTLHPIQQTSADEAVKQATYTGGAFNIPGRTTAVFVIERAKPAPETPVESTPAEAPPSNNPLTLIGVIAALLALLGLGALLRRKKV
;
A
#
# COMPACT_ATOMS: atom_id res chain seq x y z
N MET A 1 -27.46 41.70 44.26
CA MET A 1 -27.65 41.41 45.70
C MET A 1 -26.70 40.25 46.04
N GLN A 2 -25.49 40.53 46.55
CA GLN A 2 -25.07 40.41 47.97
C GLN A 2 -25.22 38.96 48.50
N ARG A 3 -24.17 38.20 48.88
CA ARG A 3 -23.05 38.42 49.84
C ARG A 3 -21.87 37.47 49.48
N HIS A 4 -20.60 37.87 49.31
CA HIS A 4 -19.50 38.19 50.27
C HIS A 4 -19.02 37.02 51.17
N CYS A 5 -17.80 36.48 50.95
CA CYS A 5 -16.55 36.66 51.77
C CYS A 5 -16.31 35.45 52.73
N VAL A 6 -15.13 34.85 53.02
CA VAL A 6 -13.65 35.05 52.88
C VAL A 6 -13.04 33.61 52.98
N SER A 7 -12.03 33.20 52.21
CA SER A 7 -10.62 33.22 52.64
C SER A 7 -9.63 33.06 51.50
N ILE A 8 -8.82 34.11 51.36
CA ILE A 8 -7.60 34.25 50.57
C ILE A 8 -6.44 33.79 51.45
N SER A 9 -5.60 32.86 50.97
CA SER A 9 -4.16 32.76 51.22
C SER A 9 -3.55 31.71 50.29
N LEU A 10 -2.43 32.04 49.64
CA LEU A 10 -1.64 31.28 48.65
C LEU A 10 -2.17 31.25 47.20
N LEU A 11 -2.07 32.38 46.47
CA LEU A 11 -1.90 32.37 45.01
C LEU A 11 -1.39 33.72 44.46
N LEU A 12 -0.39 34.29 45.14
CA LEU A 12 0.41 35.41 44.65
C LEU A 12 1.89 35.14 44.99
N ALA A 13 2.52 34.28 44.19
CA ALA A 13 3.98 34.10 44.12
C ALA A 13 4.42 33.36 42.84
N ILE A 14 3.68 33.49 41.72
CA ILE A 14 4.06 32.86 40.44
C ILE A 14 3.82 33.86 39.29
N LEU A 15 4.52 34.98 39.36
CA LEU A 15 4.85 35.84 38.22
C LEU A 15 6.08 36.64 38.66
N PHE A 16 7.15 36.55 37.86
CA PHE A 16 8.55 36.96 38.10
C PHE A 16 9.50 35.90 38.67
N ALA A 17 9.82 34.92 37.83
CA ALA A 17 11.19 34.39 37.66
C ALA A 17 11.24 33.57 36.35
N SER A 18 11.02 34.23 35.23
CA SER A 18 11.19 33.68 33.88
C SER A 18 12.17 34.57 33.13
N ILE A 19 13.47 34.32 33.34
CA ILE A 19 14.57 34.69 32.44
C ILE A 19 15.61 33.57 32.51
N VAL A 20 16.11 33.18 31.33
CA VAL A 20 17.10 32.13 30.99
C VAL A 20 16.51 30.74 30.74
N SER A 21 15.88 30.58 29.58
CA SER A 21 15.84 29.30 28.86
C SER A 21 16.44 29.54 27.47
N ALA A 22 17.74 29.28 27.37
CA ALA A 22 18.50 29.31 26.12
C ALA A 22 19.42 28.08 26.09
N GLN A 23 19.50 27.46 24.90
CA GLN A 23 20.34 26.32 24.49
C GLN A 23 19.80 24.91 24.82
N ALA A 24 19.05 24.34 23.87
CA ALA A 24 19.08 22.90 23.63
C ALA A 24 20.18 22.60 22.59
N SER A 25 21.43 22.83 23.00
CA SER A 25 22.52 21.94 22.58
C SER A 25 22.38 20.67 23.42
N VAL A 26 22.64 19.48 22.87
CA VAL A 26 22.78 18.24 23.64
C VAL A 26 23.61 18.55 24.88
N ALA A 27 22.96 18.64 26.04
CA ALA A 27 23.61 19.01 27.27
C ALA A 27 24.44 17.80 27.66
N ARG A 28 25.77 17.88 27.50
CA ARG A 28 26.68 16.91 28.14
C ARG A 28 26.39 16.94 29.63
N ALA A 29 25.78 15.88 30.15
CA ALA A 29 25.52 15.73 31.57
C ALA A 29 26.86 15.74 32.32
N GLN A 30 27.08 16.74 33.17
CA GLN A 30 28.08 16.68 34.25
C GLN A 30 27.44 16.04 35.50
N GLY A 31 26.83 14.86 35.33
CA GLY A 31 26.32 14.04 36.43
C GLY A 31 27.36 13.01 36.86
N SER A 32 27.36 12.65 38.15
CA SER A 32 28.01 11.40 38.58
C SER A 32 27.33 10.21 37.89
N ASN A 33 28.10 9.19 37.50
CA ASN A 33 27.52 7.96 36.94
C ASN A 33 26.37 7.42 37.82
N PRO A 34 25.33 6.84 37.20
CA PRO A 34 24.23 6.22 37.94
C PRO A 34 24.77 5.11 38.85
N THR A 35 24.09 4.85 39.97
CA THR A 35 24.53 3.79 40.89
C THR A 35 24.22 2.40 40.35
N ILE A 36 23.22 2.30 39.46
CA ILE A 36 22.75 1.06 38.85
C ILE A 36 22.40 1.34 37.40
N VAL A 37 22.83 0.46 36.49
CA VAL A 37 22.39 0.44 35.09
C VAL A 37 21.91 -0.98 34.78
N ASN A 38 20.70 -1.08 34.26
CA ASN A 38 20.05 -2.33 33.93
C ASN A 38 19.55 -2.29 32.49
N ILE A 39 19.36 -3.44 31.87
CA ILE A 39 18.75 -3.59 30.54
C ILE A 39 17.39 -4.31 30.63
N PRO A 40 16.31 -3.67 31.16
CA PRO A 40 15.06 -4.36 31.28
C PRO A 40 14.42 -4.63 29.92
N GLY A 41 13.81 -5.79 29.80
CA GLY A 41 13.24 -6.25 28.54
C GLY A 41 12.53 -7.59 28.68
N THR A 42 12.08 -8.11 27.56
CA THR A 42 11.38 -9.41 27.44
C THR A 42 12.33 -10.62 27.53
N HIS A 43 13.61 -10.39 27.84
CA HIS A 43 14.65 -11.42 27.95
C HIS A 43 15.08 -11.63 29.42
N GLN A 44 14.42 -10.97 30.37
CA GLN A 44 14.90 -10.92 31.75
C GLN A 44 14.54 -12.17 32.56
N ASP A 45 13.36 -12.75 32.36
CA ASP A 45 12.90 -13.94 33.07
C ASP A 45 13.74 -15.18 32.72
N GLU A 46 14.09 -15.36 31.44
CA GLU A 46 15.01 -16.39 30.97
C GLU A 46 16.44 -16.24 31.53
N LEU A 47 16.86 -15.00 31.84
CA LEU A 47 18.13 -14.70 32.50
C LEU A 47 18.06 -14.80 34.04
N GLY A 48 16.93 -15.24 34.59
CA GLY A 48 16.76 -15.49 36.02
C GLY A 48 16.15 -14.35 36.84
N CYS A 49 15.55 -13.35 36.17
CA CYS A 49 14.73 -12.34 36.85
C CYS A 49 13.35 -12.90 37.26
N PRO A 50 12.68 -12.31 38.26
CA PRO A 50 11.31 -12.71 38.65
C PRO A 50 10.23 -12.48 37.58
N GLY A 51 10.55 -11.78 36.49
CA GLY A 51 9.68 -11.48 35.35
C GLY A 51 10.37 -10.53 34.37
N GLU A 52 9.68 -10.18 33.30
CA GLU A 52 10.14 -9.20 32.29
C GLU A 52 10.04 -7.75 32.78
N TRP A 53 10.78 -6.84 32.13
CA TRP A 53 10.72 -5.39 32.35
C TRP A 53 10.93 -4.94 33.81
N GLN A 54 11.81 -5.63 34.54
CA GLN A 54 12.19 -5.38 35.92
C GLN A 54 13.46 -4.51 36.02
N PRO A 55 13.36 -3.18 36.25
CA PRO A 55 14.51 -2.28 36.32
C PRO A 55 15.44 -2.53 37.50
N ALA A 56 14.97 -3.24 38.52
CA ALA A 56 15.74 -3.57 39.72
C ALA A 56 16.34 -4.99 39.70
N CYS A 57 16.14 -5.78 38.63
CA CYS A 57 16.61 -7.15 38.60
C CYS A 57 18.15 -7.24 38.59
N GLU A 58 18.74 -8.00 39.52
CA GLU A 58 20.20 -8.13 39.62
C GLU A 58 20.82 -8.94 38.46
N ALA A 59 20.06 -9.86 37.84
CA ALA A 59 20.59 -10.78 36.83
C ALA A 59 20.94 -10.11 35.48
N THR A 60 20.48 -8.88 35.26
CA THR A 60 20.65 -8.11 34.01
C THR A 60 21.32 -6.75 34.23
N LEU A 61 22.04 -6.61 35.35
CA LEU A 61 22.81 -5.42 35.67
C LEU A 61 24.06 -5.31 34.80
N LEU A 62 24.20 -4.17 34.12
CA LEU A 62 25.47 -3.82 33.49
C LEU A 62 26.49 -3.46 34.57
N THR A 63 27.75 -3.80 34.32
CA THR A 63 28.87 -3.43 35.17
C THR A 63 29.58 -2.22 34.58
N TYR A 64 29.84 -1.21 35.41
CA TYR A 64 30.63 -0.07 34.98
C TYR A 64 32.10 -0.47 34.85
N ASP A 65 32.62 -0.38 33.63
CA ASP A 65 34.05 -0.50 33.38
C ASP A 65 34.68 0.90 33.48
N ILE A 66 35.54 1.10 34.49
CA ILE A 66 36.22 2.38 34.71
C ILE A 66 37.32 2.64 33.68
N GLU A 67 37.91 1.59 33.12
CA GLU A 67 38.95 1.68 32.10
C GLU A 67 38.34 2.11 30.76
N ASP A 68 37.13 1.67 30.45
CA ASP A 68 36.39 2.09 29.25
C ASP A 68 35.50 3.32 29.46
N ASP A 69 35.14 3.62 30.72
CA ASP A 69 34.17 4.66 31.08
C ASP A 69 32.78 4.43 30.44
N VAL A 70 32.38 3.15 30.38
CA VAL A 70 31.15 2.64 29.77
C VAL A 70 30.59 1.49 30.62
N TRP A 71 29.27 1.40 30.73
CA TRP A 71 28.60 0.26 31.37
C TRP A 71 28.46 -0.90 30.37
N GLN A 72 28.84 -2.10 30.77
CA GLN A 72 28.89 -3.26 29.87
C GLN A 72 28.29 -4.50 30.53
N GLY A 73 27.69 -5.37 29.72
CA GLY A 73 27.17 -6.65 30.16
C GLY A 73 26.97 -7.59 28.98
N THR A 74 27.23 -8.87 29.17
CA THR A 74 27.08 -9.87 28.11
C THR A 74 26.12 -10.95 28.59
N TYR A 75 25.08 -11.20 27.80
CA TYR A 75 24.03 -12.15 28.13
C TYR A 75 23.69 -13.00 26.91
N GLU A 76 23.32 -14.26 27.15
CA GLU A 76 22.82 -15.13 26.09
C GLU A 76 21.33 -14.86 25.90
N ILE A 77 20.98 -14.21 24.81
CA ILE A 77 19.60 -13.83 24.46
C ILE A 77 19.00 -14.99 23.67
N GLN A 78 17.82 -15.46 24.07
CA GLN A 78 17.14 -16.53 23.36
C GLN A 78 16.24 -15.98 22.24
N PRO A 79 16.04 -16.74 21.15
CA PRO A 79 15.09 -16.39 20.10
C PRO A 79 13.66 -16.52 20.65
N ALA A 80 13.04 -15.38 20.92
CA ALA A 80 11.66 -15.13 21.34
C ALA A 80 10.94 -16.20 22.19
N ASN A 81 10.57 -15.80 23.41
CA ASN A 81 9.39 -16.33 24.11
C ASN A 81 8.57 -15.17 24.73
N ASP A 82 8.29 -14.10 23.96
CA ASP A 82 7.48 -12.97 24.45
C ASP A 82 5.98 -13.12 24.14
N ASP A 83 5.12 -12.71 25.07
CA ASP A 83 3.66 -12.91 25.00
C ASP A 83 2.99 -12.18 23.81
N ASP A 84 3.64 -11.15 23.22
CA ASP A 84 3.10 -10.38 22.09
C ASP A 84 3.76 -10.69 20.73
N LYS A 85 4.66 -11.69 20.65
CA LYS A 85 5.32 -12.21 19.43
C LYS A 85 6.08 -11.15 18.62
N LYS A 86 6.53 -10.07 19.25
CA LYS A 86 7.29 -9.01 18.58
C LYS A 86 8.80 -9.19 18.71
N GLY A 87 9.23 -10.28 19.37
CA GLY A 87 10.62 -10.63 19.56
C GLY A 87 11.28 -9.83 20.68
N PRO A 88 12.49 -10.25 21.12
CA PRO A 88 13.13 -9.66 22.28
C PRO A 88 13.27 -8.15 22.14
N ARG A 89 12.87 -7.40 23.16
CA ARG A 89 13.02 -5.94 23.23
C ARG A 89 13.60 -5.53 24.55
N TYR A 90 14.29 -4.40 24.54
CA TYR A 90 14.92 -3.87 25.75
C TYR A 90 15.01 -2.35 25.74
N LYS A 91 15.29 -1.81 26.94
CA LYS A 91 15.67 -0.43 27.19
C LYS A 91 16.77 -0.40 28.24
N VAL A 92 17.39 0.75 28.45
CA VAL A 92 18.23 0.96 29.63
C VAL A 92 17.44 1.68 30.72
N ALA A 93 17.49 1.16 31.94
CA ALA A 93 16.90 1.79 33.12
C ALA A 93 17.98 2.12 34.16
N LEU A 94 17.90 3.31 34.76
CA LEU A 94 18.91 3.79 35.70
C LEU A 94 18.41 3.73 37.15
N ASN A 95 19.34 3.55 38.09
CA ASN A 95 19.11 3.64 39.53
C ASN A 95 18.01 2.70 40.06
N GLY A 96 17.79 1.57 39.38
CA GLY A 96 16.84 0.53 39.80
C GLY A 96 15.36 0.85 39.55
N GLY A 97 15.03 1.85 38.71
CA GLY A 97 13.64 2.22 38.42
C GLY A 97 13.44 2.86 37.05
N TRP A 98 12.17 3.12 36.69
CA TRP A 98 11.80 3.74 35.41
C TRP A 98 11.85 5.27 35.40
N GLY A 99 12.19 5.92 36.52
CA GLY A 99 12.23 7.38 36.64
C GLY A 99 13.20 8.05 35.67
N GLU A 100 14.26 7.35 35.27
CA GLU A 100 15.16 7.74 34.18
C GLU A 100 15.52 6.50 33.36
N ASN A 101 15.14 6.50 32.09
CA ASN A 101 15.36 5.40 31.15
C ASN A 101 15.49 5.94 29.73
N TYR A 102 16.20 5.18 28.89
CA TYR A 102 16.44 5.53 27.50
C TYR A 102 16.16 4.33 26.60
N GLY A 103 15.58 4.61 25.44
CA GLY A 103 15.22 3.61 24.44
C GLY A 103 15.86 3.90 23.10
N LEU A 104 15.18 3.54 22.02
CA LEU A 104 15.64 3.75 20.65
C LEU A 104 16.08 5.21 20.43
N ASN A 105 17.22 5.39 19.76
CA ASN A 105 17.84 6.67 19.45
C ASN A 105 18.12 7.55 20.69
N ALA A 106 18.61 6.94 21.78
CA ALA A 106 18.99 7.60 23.04
C ALA A 106 17.88 8.50 23.63
N THR A 107 16.62 8.24 23.27
CA THR A 107 15.50 9.11 23.64
C THR A 107 15.05 8.76 25.05
N GLN A 108 14.97 9.78 25.92
CA GLN A 108 14.46 9.60 27.28
C GLN A 108 12.99 9.18 27.24
N ASN A 109 12.63 8.09 27.91
CA ASN A 109 11.31 7.45 27.77
C ASN A 109 10.96 7.09 26.31
N GLY A 110 11.98 6.86 25.47
CA GLY A 110 11.83 6.56 24.05
C GLY A 110 11.19 5.19 23.79
N PRO A 111 11.01 4.80 22.52
CA PRO A 111 10.53 3.47 22.15
C PRO A 111 11.46 2.34 22.62
N ASP A 112 10.95 1.11 22.73
CA ASP A 112 11.79 -0.06 23.03
C ASP A 112 12.72 -0.39 21.86
N ILE A 113 13.87 -1.00 22.15
CA ILE A 113 14.87 -1.39 21.14
C ILE A 113 14.62 -2.86 20.77
N PRO A 114 14.26 -3.17 19.51
CA PRO A 114 14.13 -4.55 19.05
C PRO A 114 15.49 -5.25 19.02
N LEU A 115 15.54 -6.52 19.42
CA LEU A 115 16.71 -7.39 19.43
C LEU A 115 16.29 -8.79 18.95
N VAL A 116 16.14 -8.94 17.64
CA VAL A 116 15.61 -10.17 17.04
C VAL A 116 16.75 -11.14 16.74
N VAL A 117 17.00 -12.07 17.66
CA VAL A 117 17.93 -13.19 17.46
C VAL A 117 17.17 -14.42 16.95
N SER A 118 17.76 -15.20 16.04
CA SER A 118 17.14 -16.40 15.47
C SER A 118 17.54 -17.71 16.16
N GLU A 119 18.59 -17.65 16.98
CA GLU A 119 19.12 -18.74 17.81
C GLU A 119 19.73 -18.14 19.09
N PRO A 120 19.96 -18.95 20.15
CA PRO A 120 20.56 -18.45 21.38
C PRO A 120 21.89 -17.75 21.07
N THR A 121 21.94 -16.44 21.31
CA THR A 121 23.04 -15.59 20.86
C THR A 121 23.62 -14.83 22.03
N LEU A 122 24.95 -14.90 22.18
CA LEU A 122 25.66 -14.11 23.17
C LEU A 122 25.74 -12.65 22.70
N VAL A 123 24.94 -11.77 23.30
CA VAL A 123 24.87 -10.34 22.97
C VAL A 123 25.58 -9.53 24.05
N LYS A 124 26.47 -8.64 23.63
CA LYS A 124 27.13 -7.67 24.51
C LYS A 124 26.42 -6.33 24.39
N PHE A 125 26.03 -5.77 25.53
CA PHE A 125 25.33 -4.51 25.68
C PHE A 125 26.27 -3.45 26.25
N TYR A 126 26.07 -2.21 25.82
CA TYR A 126 26.89 -1.06 26.17
C TYR A 126 26.00 0.13 26.49
N TYR A 127 26.25 0.81 27.59
CA TYR A 127 25.59 2.07 27.92
C TYR A 127 26.60 3.14 28.30
N ASP A 128 26.59 4.26 27.55
CA ASP A 128 27.34 5.46 27.89
C ASP A 128 26.40 6.51 28.48
N HIS A 129 26.65 6.84 29.75
CA HIS A 129 25.83 7.82 30.46
C HIS A 129 25.95 9.24 29.89
N LYS A 130 27.02 9.57 29.16
CA LYS A 130 27.25 10.92 28.62
C LYS A 130 26.39 11.22 27.39
N THR A 131 26.11 10.19 26.60
CA THR A 131 25.30 10.26 25.37
C THR A 131 23.91 9.68 25.57
N HIS A 132 23.70 8.97 26.68
CA HIS A 132 22.52 8.16 26.95
C HIS A 132 22.28 7.05 25.92
N TRP A 133 23.32 6.73 25.15
CA TRP A 133 23.22 5.72 24.11
C TRP A 133 23.36 4.33 24.73
N ILE A 134 22.39 3.50 24.39
CA ILE A 134 22.38 2.07 24.68
C ILE A 134 22.53 1.35 23.32
N ALA A 135 23.55 0.50 23.23
CA ALA A 135 23.87 -0.25 22.03
C ALA A 135 24.07 -1.73 22.35
N ASP A 136 23.89 -2.56 21.34
CA ASP A 136 24.22 -3.98 21.37
C ASP A 136 25.05 -4.35 20.12
N ASN A 137 25.97 -5.30 20.27
CA ASN A 137 26.87 -5.71 19.18
C ASN A 137 26.19 -6.60 18.12
N PHE A 138 24.87 -6.78 18.18
CA PHE A 138 24.10 -7.59 17.25
C PHE A 138 23.40 -6.71 16.20
N ASN A 139 22.66 -5.70 16.66
CA ASN A 139 21.97 -4.72 15.84
C ASN A 139 22.87 -3.57 15.38
N LYS A 140 23.96 -3.30 16.11
CA LYS A 140 24.86 -2.17 15.86
C LYS A 140 26.30 -2.63 15.62
N GLN A 141 26.99 -1.88 14.78
CA GLN A 141 28.44 -1.98 14.63
C GLN A 141 29.10 -1.23 15.79
N ILE A 142 29.93 -1.93 16.57
CA ILE A 142 30.73 -1.28 17.62
C ILE A 142 32.06 -0.84 17.01
N ILE A 143 32.18 0.45 16.70
CA ILE A 143 33.31 0.99 15.95
C ILE A 143 34.31 1.62 16.90
N VAL A 144 35.59 1.24 16.82
CA VAL A 144 36.65 1.80 17.68
C VAL A 144 37.76 2.44 16.84
N ALA A 145 38.13 3.68 17.18
CA ALA A 145 39.30 4.37 16.64
C ALA A 145 40.58 3.89 17.35
N MET A 146 41.24 2.91 16.76
CA MET A 146 42.45 2.26 17.25
C MET A 146 43.70 3.00 16.76
N GLY A 147 44.66 3.33 17.63
CA GLY A 147 45.86 4.06 17.20
C GLY A 147 46.89 4.32 18.27
N ASN A 148 47.96 5.05 17.91
CA ASN A 148 49.09 5.37 18.80
C ASN A 148 48.88 6.61 19.71
N PHE A 149 47.62 7.07 19.82
CA PHE A 149 47.18 8.15 20.70
C PHE A 149 46.38 7.66 21.91
N GLN A 150 45.97 6.39 21.93
CA GLN A 150 44.99 5.81 22.84
C GLN A 150 45.43 5.87 24.32
N LYS A 151 46.73 5.77 24.65
CA LYS A 151 47.15 5.97 26.06
C LYS A 151 46.89 7.38 26.56
N GLN A 152 46.86 8.37 25.67
CA GLN A 152 46.69 9.77 26.07
C GLN A 152 45.25 10.11 26.46
N ILE A 153 44.29 9.32 25.98
CA ILE A 153 42.87 9.45 26.32
C ILE A 153 42.45 8.51 27.47
N GLY A 154 43.40 7.73 28.00
CA GLY A 154 43.19 6.85 29.16
C GLY A 154 43.14 5.35 28.85
N CYS A 155 43.42 4.90 27.62
CA CYS A 155 43.52 3.47 27.34
C CYS A 155 44.81 2.87 27.93
N PHE A 156 44.79 1.58 28.26
CA PHE A 156 45.95 0.89 28.86
C PHE A 156 47.13 0.72 27.90
N LYS A 157 46.85 0.41 26.62
CA LYS A 157 47.85 0.23 25.55
C LYS A 157 47.47 1.04 24.31
N GLU A 158 48.47 1.25 23.45
CA GLU A 158 48.27 1.81 22.12
C GLU A 158 47.80 0.72 21.16
N ASN A 159 47.08 1.10 20.11
CA ASN A 159 46.53 0.19 19.10
C ASN A 159 45.68 -0.93 19.72
N ASP A 160 44.73 -0.54 20.58
CA ASP A 160 43.80 -1.44 21.24
C ASP A 160 42.40 -1.34 20.64
N ALA A 161 41.95 -2.38 19.94
CA ALA A 161 40.61 -2.43 19.38
C ALA A 161 39.51 -2.55 20.44
N THR A 162 39.87 -2.96 21.67
CA THR A 162 38.90 -3.13 22.78
C THR A 162 38.73 -1.86 23.63
N CYS A 163 39.49 -0.78 23.38
CA CYS A 163 39.38 0.43 24.21
C CYS A 163 38.19 1.29 23.78
N LEU A 164 37.08 1.22 24.51
CA LEU A 164 35.84 1.93 24.18
C LEU A 164 35.92 3.43 24.48
N ARG A 165 36.98 3.93 25.14
CA ARG A 165 37.22 5.39 25.24
C ARG A 165 37.32 6.09 23.88
N ALA A 166 37.63 5.34 22.83
CA ALA A 166 37.72 5.81 21.44
C ALA A 166 36.62 5.20 20.55
N TRP A 167 35.52 4.69 21.13
CA TRP A 167 34.41 4.17 20.33
C TRP A 167 33.58 5.29 19.70
N LEU A 168 33.20 5.10 18.45
CA LEU A 168 32.32 6.01 17.72
C LEU A 168 30.86 5.60 18.00
N GLN A 169 30.00 6.59 18.24
CA GLN A 169 28.61 6.38 18.65
C GLN A 169 27.65 6.99 17.64
N ASP A 170 26.47 6.37 17.47
CA ASP A 170 25.37 6.86 16.63
C ASP A 170 24.07 6.95 17.48
N PRO A 171 23.99 7.94 18.39
CA PRO A 171 22.89 8.05 19.33
C PRO A 171 21.56 8.39 18.66
N ASP A 172 21.53 9.06 17.51
CA ASP A 172 20.31 9.41 16.79
C ASP A 172 19.91 8.40 15.69
N GLY A 173 20.73 7.37 15.47
CA GLY A 173 20.45 6.27 14.54
C GLY A 173 20.54 6.70 13.08
N ASP A 174 21.36 7.71 12.81
CA ASP A 174 21.36 8.47 11.57
C ASP A 174 22.38 7.92 10.55
N GLY A 175 23.17 6.92 10.96
CA GLY A 175 24.21 6.24 10.18
C GLY A 175 25.60 6.88 10.30
N LEU A 176 25.74 8.00 11.00
CA LEU A 176 27.00 8.66 11.29
C LEU A 176 27.47 8.32 12.70
N TYR A 177 28.45 7.43 12.76
CA TYR A 177 29.12 7.08 14.01
C TYR A 177 30.20 8.13 14.30
N ASP A 178 30.24 8.71 15.50
CA ASP A 178 31.30 9.65 15.84
C ASP A 178 31.78 9.65 17.29
N VAL A 179 32.99 10.19 17.48
CA VAL A 179 33.54 10.51 18.79
C VAL A 179 34.41 11.75 18.72
N THR A 180 34.30 12.59 19.75
CA THR A 180 35.19 13.75 19.94
C THR A 180 36.06 13.57 21.17
N LEU A 181 37.34 13.32 20.96
CA LEU A 181 38.35 13.12 21.98
C LEU A 181 39.05 14.42 22.33
N ARG A 182 39.49 14.54 23.59
CA ARG A 182 40.30 15.67 24.10
C ARG A 182 41.45 15.12 24.93
N GLY A 183 42.50 15.92 25.10
CA GLY A 183 43.66 15.55 25.92
C GLY A 183 44.79 14.85 25.17
N ILE A 184 44.66 14.68 23.85
CA ILE A 184 45.77 14.26 22.98
C ILE A 184 46.76 15.43 22.90
N LYS A 185 48.03 15.16 23.17
CA LYS A 185 49.12 16.15 23.16
C LYS A 185 49.49 16.52 21.72
N PRO A 186 50.08 17.71 21.49
CA PRO A 186 50.59 18.08 20.16
C PRO A 186 51.54 17.01 19.60
N GLY A 187 51.34 16.62 18.34
CA GLY A 187 52.12 15.56 17.69
C GLY A 187 51.42 14.93 16.49
N ASP A 188 52.14 14.05 15.81
CA ASP A 188 51.65 13.27 14.67
C ASP A 188 51.25 11.85 15.13
N TYR A 189 50.07 11.42 14.71
CA TYR A 189 49.44 10.17 15.15
C TYR A 189 48.87 9.40 13.97
N THR A 190 48.71 8.09 14.17
CA THR A 190 48.06 7.18 13.23
C THR A 190 46.82 6.58 13.87
N VAL A 191 45.74 6.45 13.11
CA VAL A 191 44.50 5.79 13.50
C VAL A 191 44.04 4.80 12.44
N THR A 192 43.43 3.72 12.89
CA THR A 192 42.75 2.69 12.12
C THR A 192 41.42 2.42 12.82
N PHE A 193 40.37 2.04 12.09
CA PHE A 193 39.07 1.78 12.67
C PHE A 193 38.79 0.28 12.68
N THR A 194 38.15 -0.23 13.73
CA THR A 194 37.84 -1.66 13.90
C THR A 194 36.38 -1.87 14.25
N LEU A 195 35.83 -3.02 13.87
CA LEU A 195 34.48 -3.45 14.21
C LEU A 195 34.47 -4.46 15.38
N ASN A 196 33.47 -4.32 16.24
CA ASN A 196 33.10 -5.27 17.30
C ASN A 196 34.27 -5.66 18.21
N GLU A 197 35.08 -4.66 18.57
CA GLU A 197 36.26 -4.80 19.44
C GLU A 197 37.33 -5.79 18.94
N ASP A 198 37.30 -6.17 17.65
CA ASP A 198 38.25 -7.11 17.04
C ASP A 198 39.34 -6.39 16.24
N ALA A 199 40.58 -6.52 16.68
CA ALA A 199 41.75 -5.95 16.02
C ALA A 199 42.02 -6.52 14.62
N ASN A 200 41.45 -7.67 14.27
CA ASN A 200 41.55 -8.24 12.93
C ASN A 200 40.45 -7.74 11.99
N HIS A 201 39.38 -7.16 12.52
CA HIS A 201 38.26 -6.65 11.74
C HIS A 201 38.42 -5.14 11.50
N VAL A 202 39.49 -4.80 10.78
CA VAL A 202 39.79 -3.42 10.39
C VAL A 202 38.85 -2.95 9.28
N ILE A 203 38.31 -1.74 9.43
CA ILE A 203 37.54 -1.03 8.40
C ILE A 203 38.31 0.20 7.93
N GLY A 204 38.60 0.26 6.63
CA GLY A 204 39.39 1.32 6.02
C GLY A 204 40.92 1.17 6.20
N GLU A 205 41.66 1.99 5.48
CA GLU A 205 43.12 2.04 5.57
C GLU A 205 43.59 2.93 6.75
N PRO A 206 44.76 2.65 7.36
CA PRO A 206 45.34 3.50 8.38
C PRO A 206 45.51 4.96 7.91
N GLN A 207 45.07 5.91 8.75
CA GLN A 207 45.10 7.34 8.47
C GLN A 207 46.02 8.08 9.43
N GLN A 208 46.64 9.17 8.97
CA GLN A 208 47.49 10.05 9.80
C GLN A 208 46.74 11.32 10.20
N PHE A 209 46.95 11.82 11.40
CA PHE A 209 46.45 13.12 11.84
C PHE A 209 47.45 13.84 12.76
N THR A 210 47.43 15.17 12.75
CA THR A 210 48.33 16.01 13.54
C THR A 210 47.53 16.85 14.52
N VAL A 211 47.83 16.76 15.81
CA VAL A 211 47.30 17.66 16.83
C VAL A 211 48.23 18.86 16.96
N ALA A 212 47.71 20.06 16.70
CA ALA A 212 48.53 21.27 16.61
C ALA A 212 48.78 21.91 17.98
N LYS A 213 47.77 21.96 18.85
CA LYS A 213 47.85 22.59 20.17
C LYS A 213 47.28 21.70 21.26
N GLU A 214 47.83 21.86 22.46
CA GLU A 214 47.31 21.18 23.64
C GLU A 214 45.88 21.64 23.94
N GLY A 215 44.97 20.69 24.10
CA GLY A 215 43.55 20.97 24.34
C GLY A 215 42.68 21.01 23.08
N ASP A 216 43.27 20.89 21.88
CA ASP A 216 42.50 20.70 20.64
C ASP A 216 41.65 19.42 20.73
N ALA A 217 40.43 19.51 20.21
CA ALA A 217 39.54 18.35 20.13
C ALA A 217 39.84 17.57 18.83
N VAL A 218 39.99 16.26 18.94
CA VAL A 218 40.13 15.37 17.80
C VAL A 218 38.83 14.64 17.58
N TYR A 219 38.19 14.91 16.46
CA TYR A 219 36.98 14.26 16.02
C TYR A 219 37.32 13.10 15.09
N PHE A 220 36.68 11.96 15.32
CA PHE A 220 36.62 10.84 14.42
C PHE A 220 35.17 10.57 14.10
N GLY A 221 34.82 10.53 12.82
CA GLY A 221 33.48 10.19 12.34
C GLY A 221 33.56 9.13 11.26
N TYR A 222 32.52 8.32 11.13
CA TYR A 222 32.35 7.31 10.10
C TYR A 222 30.90 7.32 9.61
N ASP A 223 30.74 7.68 8.35
CA ASP A 223 29.46 7.62 7.65
C ASP A 223 29.30 6.23 7.05
N THR A 224 28.42 5.42 7.64
CA THR A 224 28.15 4.04 7.20
C THR A 224 27.49 3.98 5.82
N VAL A 225 26.76 5.02 5.42
CA VAL A 225 26.09 5.09 4.11
C VAL A 225 27.11 5.38 3.02
N LYS A 226 28.05 6.30 3.27
CA LYS A 226 29.11 6.66 2.31
C LYS A 226 30.35 5.77 2.40
N ASN A 227 30.43 4.95 3.44
CA ASN A 227 31.63 4.20 3.82
C ASN A 227 32.86 5.13 3.88
N GLN A 228 32.74 6.25 4.60
CA GLN A 228 33.74 7.31 4.61
C GLN A 228 34.09 7.74 6.03
N PHE A 229 35.39 7.79 6.33
CA PHE A 229 35.93 8.31 7.59
C PHE A 229 36.22 9.82 7.49
N THR A 230 35.92 10.53 8.57
CA THR A 230 36.28 11.94 8.76
C THR A 230 37.15 12.06 10.00
N ILE A 231 38.36 12.60 9.84
CA ILE A 231 39.25 12.92 10.95
C ILE A 231 39.49 14.41 10.97
N SER A 232 39.27 15.03 12.14
CA SER A 232 39.53 16.45 12.32
C SER A 232 40.21 16.70 13.66
N ALA A 233 41.46 17.16 13.61
CA ALA A 233 42.22 17.58 14.79
C ALA A 233 41.88 19.00 15.29
N SER A 234 40.77 19.58 14.82
CA SER A 234 40.33 20.93 15.20
C SER A 234 38.88 20.98 15.74
N GLY A 235 38.28 19.82 16.02
CA GLY A 235 36.92 19.67 16.55
C GLY A 235 35.98 18.89 15.61
N ALA A 236 34.71 18.80 15.99
CA ALA A 236 33.65 18.17 15.20
C ALA A 236 33.14 19.12 14.09
N PRO A 237 32.71 18.59 12.93
CA PRO A 237 32.03 19.38 11.91
C PRO A 237 30.78 20.09 12.44
N VAL A 238 30.46 21.27 11.91
CA VAL A 238 29.26 22.03 12.28
C VAL A 238 28.15 21.80 11.25
N GLY A 239 27.05 21.17 11.66
CA GLY A 239 25.92 20.80 10.81
C GLY A 239 25.97 19.35 10.32
N ASN A 240 25.04 18.96 9.45
CA ASN A 240 24.98 17.64 8.82
C ASN A 240 24.43 17.73 7.37
N LEU A 241 25.31 17.51 6.38
CA LEU A 241 24.98 17.50 4.95
C LEU A 241 24.44 16.15 4.44
N THR A 242 24.42 15.10 5.28
CA THR A 242 23.74 13.83 4.94
C THR A 242 22.24 13.92 5.18
N LYS A 243 21.80 14.93 5.95
CA LYS A 243 20.39 15.24 6.21
C LYS A 243 19.92 16.39 5.34
N GLN A 244 18.62 16.42 5.07
CA GLN A 244 17.93 17.48 4.32
C GLN A 244 16.84 18.08 5.21
N ARG A 245 17.23 18.83 6.25
CA ARG A 245 16.30 19.39 7.25
C ARG A 245 15.68 20.74 6.85
N ALA A 246 16.11 21.29 5.71
CA ALA A 246 15.48 22.46 5.09
C ALA A 246 14.62 22.02 3.88
N ILE A 247 13.55 22.76 3.61
CA ILE A 247 12.60 22.48 2.52
C ILE A 247 12.47 23.73 1.65
N TRP A 248 12.77 23.61 0.36
CA TRP A 248 12.65 24.68 -0.62
C TRP A 248 11.33 24.58 -1.37
N ILE A 249 10.38 25.46 -1.02
CA ILE A 249 8.96 25.29 -1.41
C ILE A 249 8.53 26.05 -2.66
N ASN A 250 9.29 27.04 -3.11
CA ASN A 250 9.08 27.82 -4.35
C ASN A 250 10.36 28.63 -4.65
N LYS A 251 10.38 29.39 -5.75
CA LYS A 251 11.57 30.12 -6.24
C LYS A 251 12.32 30.93 -5.18
N ASP A 252 11.65 31.51 -4.19
CA ASP A 252 12.26 32.44 -3.25
C ASP A 252 12.09 32.05 -1.79
N THR A 253 11.45 30.92 -1.45
CA THR A 253 11.10 30.59 -0.05
C THR A 253 11.70 29.26 0.39
N ILE A 254 12.48 29.30 1.46
CA ILE A 254 13.02 28.12 2.15
C ILE A 254 12.44 28.07 3.57
N LEU A 255 12.06 26.87 4.00
CA LEU A 255 11.65 26.56 5.35
C LEU A 255 12.77 25.77 6.02
N TRP A 256 13.16 26.14 7.24
CA TRP A 256 14.19 25.38 7.97
C TRP A 256 13.85 25.28 9.45
N ARG A 257 13.85 24.05 9.97
CA ARG A 257 13.67 23.77 11.39
C ARG A 257 14.96 24.10 12.14
N ILE A 258 15.09 25.35 12.59
CA ILE A 258 16.27 25.86 13.30
C ILE A 258 15.91 26.79 14.45
N SER A 259 16.72 26.78 15.51
CA SER A 259 16.68 27.74 16.62
C SER A 259 17.66 28.89 16.38
N GLY A 260 17.24 30.15 16.63
CA GLY A 260 18.14 31.31 16.60
C GLY A 260 17.55 32.60 16.03
N GLY A 261 16.49 32.49 15.22
CA GLY A 261 15.73 33.62 14.69
C GLY A 261 16.58 34.72 14.02
N SER A 262 16.13 35.98 14.11
CA SER A 262 16.84 37.13 13.53
C SER A 262 18.23 37.42 14.14
N GLY A 263 18.65 36.67 15.17
CA GLY A 263 19.96 36.80 15.81
C GLY A 263 21.11 36.20 15.00
N LEU A 264 20.82 35.42 13.96
CA LEU A 264 21.80 34.75 13.10
C LEU A 264 21.83 35.35 11.69
N LYS A 265 22.90 35.06 10.95
CA LYS A 265 23.00 35.28 9.50
C LYS A 265 22.80 33.95 8.79
N TYR A 266 22.10 33.97 7.66
CA TYR A 266 21.71 32.77 6.94
C TYR A 266 22.16 32.87 5.48
N ALA A 267 22.56 31.75 4.89
CA ALA A 267 22.88 31.66 3.48
C ALA A 267 22.46 30.31 2.90
N LEU A 268 22.11 30.33 1.62
CA LEU A 268 22.05 29.17 0.74
C LEU A 268 23.46 28.98 0.17
N VAL A 269 24.02 27.80 0.34
CA VAL A 269 25.36 27.44 -0.12
C VAL A 269 25.23 26.34 -1.17
N TYR A 270 25.95 26.44 -2.26
CA TYR A 270 25.86 25.44 -3.33
C TYR A 270 27.20 25.17 -4.03
N SER A 271 27.29 23.98 -4.62
CA SER A 271 28.43 23.50 -5.41
C SER A 271 27.94 22.71 -6.63
N PRO A 272 28.18 23.19 -7.87
CA PRO A 272 27.80 22.45 -9.08
C PRO A 272 28.47 21.07 -9.20
N GLU A 273 29.67 20.91 -8.64
CA GLU A 273 30.46 19.68 -8.65
C GLU A 273 30.26 18.79 -7.42
N ALA A 274 29.30 19.11 -6.55
CA ALA A 274 29.05 18.40 -5.28
C ALA A 274 30.27 18.35 -4.35
N ALA A 275 30.95 19.48 -4.18
CA ALA A 275 32.18 19.61 -3.41
C ALA A 275 31.99 20.15 -1.99
N LEU A 276 30.76 20.40 -1.52
CA LEU A 276 30.53 20.95 -0.19
C LEU A 276 31.03 19.98 0.88
N GLN A 277 31.78 20.52 1.84
CA GLN A 277 32.34 19.76 2.94
C GLN A 277 32.05 20.50 4.25
N LEU A 278 31.82 19.75 5.32
CA LEU A 278 31.74 20.32 6.66
C LEU A 278 33.08 20.21 7.37
N SER A 279 33.43 21.26 8.08
CA SER A 279 34.59 21.33 8.96
C SER A 279 34.18 21.94 10.31
N PRO A 280 35.05 21.91 11.32
CA PRO A 280 34.77 22.60 12.59
C PRO A 280 34.68 24.12 12.45
N GLN A 281 35.25 24.66 11.36
CA GLN A 281 35.18 26.08 11.03
C GLN A 281 33.89 26.42 10.26
N GLY A 282 33.14 25.42 9.80
CA GLY A 282 31.91 25.61 9.04
C GLY A 282 31.90 24.88 7.69
N ILE A 283 30.94 25.24 6.86
CA ILE A 283 30.80 24.72 5.49
C ILE A 283 31.86 25.31 4.55
N LEU A 284 32.47 24.46 3.73
CA LEU A 284 33.57 24.80 2.81
C LEU A 284 33.18 24.50 1.35
N ASN A 285 33.97 25.05 0.42
CA ASN A 285 33.93 24.78 -1.03
C ASN A 285 32.59 25.10 -1.74
N GLY A 286 31.82 26.04 -1.19
CA GLY A 286 30.55 26.48 -1.75
C GLY A 286 30.52 27.95 -2.15
N SER A 287 29.67 28.26 -3.13
CA SER A 287 29.23 29.63 -3.41
C SER A 287 28.00 29.96 -2.57
N GLU A 288 27.83 31.23 -2.19
CA GLU A 288 26.77 31.63 -1.25
C GLU A 288 25.80 32.64 -1.83
N ILE A 289 24.53 32.48 -1.48
CA ILE A 289 23.46 33.45 -1.65
C ILE A 289 22.87 33.77 -0.28
N PRO A 290 22.89 35.03 0.18
CA PRO A 290 22.30 35.40 1.46
C PRO A 290 20.81 35.03 1.54
N LEU A 291 20.37 34.58 2.71
CA LEU A 291 18.96 34.37 3.02
C LEU A 291 18.47 35.44 3.98
N THR A 292 17.26 35.95 3.74
CA THR A 292 16.59 36.87 4.65
C THR A 292 15.66 36.09 5.57
N PHE A 293 15.89 36.14 6.88
CA PHE A 293 14.94 35.62 7.87
C PHE A 293 13.64 36.45 7.83
N VAL A 294 12.50 35.77 7.70
CA VAL A 294 11.16 36.40 7.67
C VAL A 294 10.44 36.21 9.00
N SER A 295 10.30 34.97 9.44
CA SER A 295 9.55 34.60 10.65
C SER A 295 10.05 33.29 11.24
N ASP A 296 9.74 33.07 12.51
CA ASP A 296 10.05 31.86 13.28
C ASP A 296 9.07 30.70 13.02
N LYS A 297 7.98 30.97 12.29
CA LYS A 297 6.95 30.01 11.89
C LYS A 297 6.33 30.38 10.54
N PRO A 298 5.74 29.41 9.81
CA PRO A 298 5.07 29.69 8.56
C PRO A 298 3.72 30.39 8.75
N ASP A 299 3.26 31.08 7.72
CA ASP A 299 1.92 31.66 7.70
C ASP A 299 0.84 30.62 7.33
N VAL A 300 -0.42 31.05 7.33
CA VAL A 300 -1.56 30.17 7.03
C VAL A 300 -1.59 29.67 5.58
N GLU A 301 -0.97 30.39 4.63
CA GLU A 301 -0.94 29.98 3.23
C GLU A 301 0.03 28.82 3.03
N ILE A 302 1.21 28.90 3.65
CA ILE A 302 2.19 27.81 3.67
C ILE A 302 1.60 26.59 4.39
N LEU A 303 0.99 26.77 5.57
CA LEU A 303 0.44 25.66 6.35
C LEU A 303 -0.77 24.98 5.69
N ARG A 304 -1.47 25.66 4.78
CA ARG A 304 -2.54 25.02 4.00
C ARG A 304 -1.99 23.96 3.05
N LYS A 305 -0.82 24.21 2.44
CA LYS A 305 -0.17 23.28 1.50
C LYS A 305 0.78 22.30 2.20
N TYR A 306 1.45 22.74 3.26
CA TYR A 306 2.46 21.98 3.98
C TYR A 306 2.15 21.95 5.50
N PRO A 307 1.06 21.32 5.94
CA PRO A 307 0.64 21.38 7.35
C PRO A 307 1.68 20.82 8.35
N HIS A 308 2.51 19.88 7.91
CA HIS A 308 3.57 19.26 8.71
C HIS A 308 4.75 20.20 9.07
N VAL A 309 4.88 21.38 8.46
CA VAL A 309 6.03 22.28 8.66
C VAL A 309 5.78 23.39 9.69
N ARG A 310 4.77 23.24 10.55
CA ARG A 310 4.34 24.27 11.52
C ARG A 310 5.45 24.85 12.41
N ASP A 311 6.49 24.07 12.67
CA ASP A 311 7.61 24.42 13.56
C ASP A 311 8.87 24.90 12.78
N TYR A 312 8.72 25.28 11.51
CA TYR A 312 9.81 25.72 10.64
C TYR A 312 9.89 27.25 10.54
N ALA A 313 11.11 27.79 10.62
CA ALA A 313 11.36 29.20 10.31
C ALA A 313 11.33 29.45 8.80
N VAL A 314 10.94 30.65 8.40
CA VAL A 314 10.77 31.06 7.00
C VAL A 314 11.90 31.97 6.56
N PHE A 315 12.48 31.66 5.41
CA PHE A 315 13.59 32.38 4.81
C PHE A 315 13.30 32.75 3.36
N LYS A 316 13.78 33.91 2.93
CA LYS A 316 13.74 34.36 1.54
C LYS A 316 15.10 34.30 0.87
N VAL A 317 15.16 33.72 -0.33
CA VAL A 317 16.34 33.70 -1.20
C VAL A 317 16.51 35.07 -1.85
N THR A 318 17.65 35.72 -1.61
CA THR A 318 17.85 37.12 -2.05
C THR A 318 18.18 37.28 -3.54
N ASP A 319 18.72 36.23 -4.18
CA ASP A 319 19.00 36.18 -5.62
C ASP A 319 18.47 34.86 -6.20
N THR A 320 17.57 34.98 -7.17
CA THR A 320 16.91 33.86 -7.87
C THR A 320 17.37 33.71 -9.32
N SER A 321 18.37 34.47 -9.75
CA SER A 321 18.86 34.45 -11.14
C SER A 321 19.60 33.15 -11.52
N ARG A 322 20.09 32.40 -10.51
CA ARG A 322 20.92 31.19 -10.69
C ARG A 322 20.27 29.89 -10.22
N LEU A 323 18.96 29.88 -9.98
CA LEU A 323 18.26 28.70 -9.42
C LEU A 323 18.48 27.43 -10.24
N ALA A 324 18.41 27.52 -11.57
CA ALA A 324 18.63 26.37 -12.44
C ALA A 324 20.04 25.76 -12.32
N GLU A 325 21.06 26.59 -12.04
CA GLU A 325 22.42 26.11 -11.79
C GLU A 325 22.52 25.43 -10.43
N ILE A 326 21.95 26.05 -9.40
CA ILE A 326 21.97 25.57 -8.02
C ILE A 326 21.29 24.21 -7.91
N LEU A 327 20.11 24.07 -8.52
CA LEU A 327 19.28 22.86 -8.47
C LEU A 327 19.87 21.68 -9.27
N LYS A 328 20.90 21.91 -10.10
CA LYS A 328 21.64 20.86 -10.82
C LYS A 328 22.89 20.37 -10.09
N GLY A 329 23.19 20.96 -8.93
CA GLY A 329 24.33 20.61 -8.09
C GLY A 329 23.92 20.28 -6.65
N GLN A 330 24.91 20.24 -5.77
CA GLN A 330 24.68 20.10 -4.34
C GLN A 330 24.29 21.46 -3.74
N ALA A 331 23.24 21.50 -2.95
CA ALA A 331 22.80 22.69 -2.23
C ALA A 331 22.57 22.39 -0.74
N ALA A 332 22.84 23.39 0.11
CA ALA A 332 22.66 23.35 1.56
C ALA A 332 22.29 24.73 2.09
N VAL A 333 21.72 24.80 3.28
CA VAL A 333 21.61 26.06 4.05
C VAL A 333 22.62 26.06 5.18
N VAL A 334 23.07 27.26 5.56
CA VAL A 334 23.97 27.48 6.69
C VAL A 334 23.47 28.63 7.55
N ALA A 335 23.61 28.48 8.87
CA ALA A 335 23.37 29.52 9.86
C ALA A 335 24.68 29.91 10.55
N ARG A 336 24.84 31.20 10.79
CA ARG A 336 26.04 31.79 11.37
C ARG A 336 25.71 32.78 12.47
N THR A 337 26.57 32.83 13.49
CA THR A 337 26.58 33.95 14.43
C THR A 337 26.85 35.28 13.72
N GLN A 338 26.53 36.40 14.35
CA GLN A 338 26.86 37.74 13.80
C GLN A 338 28.36 37.92 13.52
N ALA A 339 29.21 37.23 14.29
CA ALA A 339 30.67 37.20 14.15
C ALA A 339 31.16 36.29 13.00
N GLY A 340 30.26 35.61 12.27
CA GLY A 340 30.60 34.80 11.10
C GLY A 340 30.98 33.35 11.40
N LYS A 341 30.85 32.88 12.65
CA LYS A 341 31.03 31.46 13.00
C LYS A 341 29.77 30.66 12.64
N ASP A 342 29.93 29.60 11.87
CA ASP A 342 28.86 28.63 11.54
C ASP A 342 28.35 27.95 12.81
N VAL A 343 27.04 27.74 12.88
CA VAL A 343 26.35 27.08 14.00
C VAL A 343 25.51 25.89 13.59
N ASP A 344 25.05 25.86 12.34
CA ASP A 344 24.33 24.72 11.77
C ASP A 344 24.39 24.77 10.24
N ALA A 345 24.32 23.62 9.58
CA ALA A 345 24.23 23.48 8.14
C ALA A 345 23.50 22.17 7.77
N THR A 346 22.66 22.19 6.73
CA THR A 346 21.93 20.99 6.29
C THR A 346 21.56 21.07 4.81
N GLY A 347 21.33 19.93 4.15
CA GLY A 347 20.83 19.86 2.79
C GLY A 347 19.38 20.37 2.64
N LEU A 348 18.91 20.47 1.40
CA LEU A 348 17.54 20.90 1.08
C LEU A 348 16.72 19.81 0.41
N GLN A 349 15.49 19.63 0.86
CA GLN A 349 14.43 18.98 0.10
C GLN A 349 13.89 19.98 -0.93
N ILE A 350 13.94 19.63 -2.21
CA ILE A 350 13.64 20.54 -3.33
C ILE A 350 12.33 20.29 -4.13
N PRO A 351 11.40 19.37 -3.79
CA PRO A 351 10.22 19.16 -4.64
C PRO A 351 9.38 20.41 -4.92
N GLY A 352 9.14 21.25 -3.90
CA GLY A 352 8.28 22.43 -4.06
C GLY A 352 8.85 23.48 -5.02
N VAL A 353 10.16 23.73 -4.98
CA VAL A 353 10.81 24.64 -5.94
C VAL A 353 10.88 24.04 -7.35
N LEU A 354 10.98 22.71 -7.49
CA LEU A 354 10.88 22.07 -8.80
C LEU A 354 9.48 22.20 -9.40
N ASP A 355 8.42 22.02 -8.61
CA ASP A 355 7.03 22.22 -9.04
C ASP A 355 6.73 23.67 -9.44
N ASP A 356 7.32 24.65 -8.76
CA ASP A 356 7.15 26.08 -9.06
C ASP A 356 7.88 26.50 -10.36
N LEU A 357 9.08 25.95 -10.60
CA LEU A 357 9.92 26.35 -11.73
C LEU A 357 9.68 25.54 -13.00
N TYR A 358 9.34 24.26 -12.89
CA TYR A 358 9.28 23.32 -14.00
C TYR A 358 7.95 22.57 -14.11
N PRO A 359 6.79 23.25 -14.03
CA PRO A 359 5.52 22.60 -14.30
C PRO A 359 5.47 22.14 -15.75
N TYR A 360 4.97 20.93 -16.00
CA TYR A 360 4.88 20.38 -17.35
C TYR A 360 3.64 19.50 -17.53
N ASP A 361 2.76 19.89 -18.44
CA ASP A 361 1.53 19.18 -18.79
C ASP A 361 1.62 18.43 -20.13
N GLY A 362 2.68 18.66 -20.90
CA GLY A 362 2.92 18.03 -22.20
C GLY A 362 3.22 16.52 -22.11
N PRO A 363 3.47 15.87 -23.27
CA PRO A 363 3.76 14.44 -23.32
C PRO A 363 5.13 14.10 -22.72
N LEU A 364 5.22 12.98 -22.01
CA LEU A 364 6.45 12.32 -21.56
C LEU A 364 6.53 10.91 -22.16
N GLY A 365 7.72 10.31 -22.11
CA GLY A 365 7.99 9.04 -22.77
C GLY A 365 8.09 9.19 -24.29
N VAL A 366 7.63 8.18 -25.02
CA VAL A 366 7.69 8.11 -26.49
C VAL A 366 6.37 8.56 -27.10
N THR A 367 6.44 9.49 -28.04
CA THR A 367 5.31 9.89 -28.90
C THR A 367 5.69 9.78 -30.36
N PHE A 368 4.71 9.63 -31.26
CA PHE A 368 4.96 9.51 -32.70
C PHE A 368 4.23 10.60 -33.48
N GLU A 369 4.92 11.21 -34.44
CA GLU A 369 4.34 12.09 -35.45
C GLU A 369 4.80 11.64 -36.84
N GLY A 370 3.87 11.31 -37.73
CA GLY A 370 4.22 10.79 -39.08
C GLY A 370 5.09 9.53 -39.06
N GLY A 371 5.02 8.72 -37.99
CA GLY A 371 5.85 7.53 -37.78
C GLY A 371 7.24 7.81 -37.18
N VAL A 372 7.58 9.07 -36.91
CA VAL A 372 8.85 9.47 -36.31
C VAL A 372 8.69 9.61 -34.78
N PRO A 373 9.50 8.90 -33.97
CA PRO A 373 9.42 8.99 -32.52
C PRO A 373 10.08 10.25 -31.98
N THR A 374 9.47 10.85 -30.96
CA THR A 374 10.10 11.84 -30.08
C THR A 374 10.06 11.34 -28.64
N LEU A 375 11.22 11.30 -28.00
CA LEU A 375 11.43 10.85 -26.63
C LEU A 375 11.57 12.07 -25.71
N ARG A 376 10.90 12.05 -24.56
CA ARG A 376 10.89 13.14 -23.58
C ARG A 376 11.01 12.63 -22.14
N LEU A 377 11.99 13.15 -21.40
CA LEU A 377 12.24 12.82 -20.00
C LEU A 377 12.22 14.10 -19.16
N TRP A 378 11.37 14.15 -18.13
CA TRP A 378 11.41 15.24 -17.15
C TRP A 378 12.54 14.98 -16.15
N ALA A 379 13.61 15.77 -16.24
CA ALA A 379 14.80 15.64 -15.40
C ALA A 379 15.43 17.02 -15.12
N PRO A 380 14.73 17.90 -14.39
CA PRO A 380 15.13 19.31 -14.23
C PRO A 380 16.46 19.49 -13.48
N THR A 381 16.82 18.54 -12.62
CA THR A 381 18.06 18.56 -11.82
C THR A 381 19.23 17.88 -12.54
N ALA A 382 19.01 17.24 -13.69
CA ALA A 382 20.07 16.60 -14.43
C ALA A 382 21.04 17.65 -15.03
N GLN A 383 22.33 17.34 -14.97
CA GLN A 383 23.39 18.07 -15.66
C GLN A 383 23.41 17.75 -17.15
N SER A 384 23.16 16.47 -17.50
CA SER A 384 23.05 16.00 -18.88
C SER A 384 22.18 14.75 -18.95
N VAL A 385 21.48 14.59 -20.08
CA VAL A 385 20.78 13.34 -20.43
C VAL A 385 21.20 12.89 -21.83
N THR A 386 21.60 11.63 -21.95
CA THR A 386 22.00 11.00 -23.22
C THR A 386 21.16 9.75 -23.47
N LEU A 387 20.55 9.62 -24.64
CA LEU A 387 19.88 8.41 -25.09
C LEU A 387 20.92 7.37 -25.51
N PHE A 388 20.84 6.17 -24.95
CA PHE A 388 21.57 4.99 -25.42
C PHE A 388 20.61 4.14 -26.23
N LEU A 389 20.71 4.21 -27.56
CA LEU A 389 19.83 3.51 -28.49
C LEU A 389 20.48 2.20 -28.98
N TYR A 390 19.78 1.08 -28.77
CA TYR A 390 20.23 -0.28 -29.06
C TYR A 390 19.39 -0.89 -30.19
N ASP A 391 20.05 -1.58 -31.13
CA ASP A 391 19.37 -2.24 -32.25
C ASP A 391 18.51 -3.45 -31.83
N SER A 392 18.80 -4.05 -30.68
CA SER A 392 18.04 -5.16 -30.11
C SER A 392 18.15 -5.23 -28.59
N GLU A 393 17.36 -6.10 -27.97
CA GLU A 393 17.32 -6.35 -26.53
C GLU A 393 18.66 -6.88 -26.00
N LYS A 394 19.42 -7.61 -26.84
CA LYS A 394 20.74 -8.21 -26.50
C LYS A 394 21.93 -7.43 -27.04
N ALA A 395 21.72 -6.32 -27.77
CA ALA A 395 22.84 -5.59 -28.39
C ALA A 395 23.83 -5.07 -27.33
N SER A 396 25.13 -5.32 -27.53
CA SER A 396 26.19 -4.89 -26.61
C SER A 396 26.61 -3.43 -26.81
N TYR A 397 26.28 -2.84 -27.97
CA TYR A 397 26.61 -1.46 -28.32
C TYR A 397 25.35 -0.61 -28.45
N ALA A 398 25.45 0.65 -28.02
CA ALA A 398 24.42 1.67 -28.18
C ALA A 398 24.97 2.86 -28.98
N ASN A 399 24.11 3.44 -29.82
CA ASN A 399 24.30 4.78 -30.35
C ASN A 399 23.95 5.78 -29.25
N LYS A 400 24.92 6.65 -28.90
CA LYS A 400 24.75 7.66 -27.84
C LYS A 400 24.33 8.98 -28.45
N ILE A 401 23.16 9.49 -28.05
CA ILE A 401 22.57 10.69 -28.63
C ILE A 401 22.21 11.66 -27.50
N PRO A 402 22.85 12.83 -27.39
CA PRO A 402 22.52 13.80 -26.34
C PRO A 402 21.12 14.37 -26.56
N LEU A 403 20.34 14.48 -25.48
CA LEU A 403 19.03 15.14 -25.51
C LEU A 403 19.20 16.66 -25.36
N GLN A 404 18.21 17.41 -25.85
CA GLN A 404 18.11 18.85 -25.71
C GLN A 404 17.27 19.21 -24.48
N TRP A 405 17.81 20.04 -23.59
CA TRP A 405 17.13 20.53 -22.40
C TRP A 405 16.28 21.76 -22.71
N ASP A 406 15.01 21.74 -22.31
CA ASP A 406 14.14 22.91 -22.30
C ASP A 406 14.14 23.58 -20.92
N ALA A 407 14.61 24.82 -20.87
CA ALA A 407 14.77 25.57 -19.62
C ALA A 407 13.44 25.97 -18.96
N SER A 408 12.34 26.03 -19.71
CA SER A 408 11.02 26.39 -19.15
C SER A 408 10.30 25.23 -18.46
N SER A 409 10.53 23.99 -18.92
CA SER A 409 9.83 22.81 -18.41
C SER A 409 10.72 21.82 -17.66
N GLY A 410 12.05 21.97 -17.75
CA GLY A 410 12.98 20.98 -17.20
C GLY A 410 13.04 19.67 -18.00
N VAL A 411 12.36 19.59 -19.14
CA VAL A 411 12.28 18.39 -19.98
C VAL A 411 13.50 18.29 -20.89
N TRP A 412 14.04 17.08 -21.02
CA TRP A 412 15.03 16.69 -22.01
C TRP A 412 14.34 15.97 -23.15
N SER A 413 14.66 16.30 -24.40
CA SER A 413 14.01 15.69 -25.56
C SER A 413 14.93 15.41 -26.73
N VAL A 414 14.56 14.42 -27.54
CA VAL A 414 15.18 14.15 -28.84
C VAL A 414 14.12 13.60 -29.81
N THR A 415 14.10 14.13 -31.03
CA THR A 415 13.34 13.56 -32.15
C THR A 415 14.27 12.68 -32.96
N GLY A 416 13.85 11.43 -33.15
CA GLY A 416 14.62 10.40 -33.85
C GLY A 416 14.30 10.31 -35.33
N GLU A 417 14.57 9.13 -35.88
CA GLU A 417 14.23 8.72 -37.24
C GLU A 417 13.13 7.64 -37.18
N ALA A 418 12.35 7.47 -38.24
CA ALA A 418 11.26 6.50 -38.28
C ALA A 418 11.72 5.04 -38.03
N ASP A 419 12.97 4.71 -38.37
CA ASP A 419 13.56 3.38 -38.15
C ASP A 419 13.98 3.11 -36.69
N TRP A 420 13.81 4.07 -35.79
CA TRP A 420 13.99 3.86 -34.35
C TRP A 420 12.84 3.05 -33.74
N LYS A 421 11.69 2.96 -34.42
CA LYS A 421 10.56 2.13 -33.97
C LYS A 421 11.01 0.68 -33.78
N GLY A 422 10.70 0.12 -32.61
CA GLY A 422 11.08 -1.24 -32.20
C GLY A 422 12.48 -1.36 -31.59
N LYS A 423 13.32 -0.32 -31.65
CA LYS A 423 14.63 -0.30 -30.99
C LYS A 423 14.48 -0.16 -29.47
N TYR A 424 15.51 -0.60 -28.76
CA TYR A 424 15.57 -0.54 -27.30
C TYR A 424 16.41 0.64 -26.84
N TYR A 425 16.16 1.15 -25.63
CA TYR A 425 16.89 2.28 -25.11
C TYR A 425 17.00 2.33 -23.58
N LEU A 426 17.98 3.11 -23.13
CA LEU A 426 18.16 3.60 -21.77
C LEU A 426 18.49 5.09 -21.83
N TYR A 427 18.23 5.82 -20.76
CA TYR A 427 18.79 7.15 -20.53
C TYR A 427 20.03 7.04 -19.66
N GLU A 428 21.12 7.68 -20.08
CA GLU A 428 22.23 8.04 -19.21
C GLU A 428 21.95 9.42 -18.60
N VAL A 429 21.66 9.45 -17.30
CA VAL A 429 21.31 10.67 -16.55
C VAL A 429 22.47 11.00 -15.60
N LYS A 430 23.10 12.16 -15.81
CA LYS A 430 24.11 12.69 -14.88
C LYS A 430 23.46 13.68 -13.92
N VAL A 431 23.39 13.37 -12.63
CA VAL A 431 22.56 14.12 -11.66
C VAL A 431 23.16 14.06 -10.25
N PHE A 432 22.96 15.12 -9.45
CA PHE A 432 23.31 15.09 -8.03
C PHE A 432 22.33 14.18 -7.26
N ALA A 433 22.85 13.19 -6.54
CA ALA A 433 22.07 12.33 -5.67
C ALA A 433 22.34 12.67 -4.19
N PRO A 434 21.36 13.21 -3.44
CA PRO A 434 21.54 13.52 -2.03
C PRO A 434 21.96 12.31 -1.17
N SER A 435 21.46 11.12 -1.50
CA SER A 435 21.75 9.87 -0.79
C SER A 435 23.23 9.45 -0.83
N THR A 436 23.95 9.79 -1.90
CA THR A 436 25.40 9.51 -2.02
C THR A 436 26.25 10.76 -1.78
N GLY A 437 25.64 11.95 -1.87
CA GLY A 437 26.32 13.24 -1.81
C GLY A 437 27.21 13.51 -3.02
N LYS A 438 26.97 12.84 -4.16
CA LYS A 438 27.81 12.91 -5.37
C LYS A 438 26.99 13.21 -6.61
N ILE A 439 27.69 13.61 -7.68
CA ILE A 439 27.14 13.60 -9.04
C ILE A 439 27.23 12.18 -9.58
N GLU A 440 26.09 11.48 -9.65
CA GLU A 440 25.98 10.13 -10.18
C GLU A 440 25.78 10.14 -11.70
N THR A 441 26.13 9.03 -12.35
CA THR A 441 25.83 8.78 -13.77
C THR A 441 25.03 7.48 -13.87
N ASN A 442 23.73 7.61 -14.08
CA ASN A 442 22.77 6.52 -14.05
C ASN A 442 22.40 6.06 -15.45
N LEU A 443 22.46 4.76 -15.70
CA LEU A 443 21.76 4.14 -16.83
C LEU A 443 20.42 3.63 -16.34
N VAL A 444 19.33 4.20 -16.83
CA VAL A 444 17.98 3.98 -16.32
C VAL A 444 16.96 3.87 -17.46
N THR A 445 15.95 3.04 -17.27
CA THR A 445 14.78 2.93 -18.15
C THR A 445 13.91 4.18 -18.10
N ASP A 446 13.00 4.31 -19.05
CA ASP A 446 12.02 5.41 -19.09
C ASP A 446 10.90 5.16 -18.06
N PRO A 447 10.62 6.11 -17.14
CA PRO A 447 9.45 6.03 -16.26
C PRO A 447 8.10 5.86 -16.99
N TYR A 448 8.02 6.34 -18.23
CA TYR A 448 6.84 6.24 -19.13
C TYR A 448 6.97 5.09 -20.13
N SER A 449 7.76 4.05 -19.81
CA SER A 449 7.85 2.85 -20.65
C SER A 449 6.48 2.19 -20.81
N VAL A 450 6.19 1.79 -22.06
CA VAL A 450 5.01 0.98 -22.42
C VAL A 450 5.39 -0.43 -22.92
N SER A 451 6.69 -0.69 -23.04
CA SER A 451 7.27 -1.95 -23.46
C SER A 451 8.71 -2.04 -22.99
N LEU A 452 9.14 -3.25 -22.65
CA LEU A 452 10.41 -3.53 -21.99
C LEU A 452 11.05 -4.80 -22.59
N SER A 453 12.37 -4.87 -22.55
CA SER A 453 13.08 -6.15 -22.68
C SER A 453 12.88 -7.00 -21.43
N MET A 454 13.18 -8.29 -21.51
CA MET A 454 13.15 -9.20 -20.36
C MET A 454 13.87 -8.62 -19.12
N ASN A 455 13.27 -8.81 -17.94
CA ASN A 455 13.67 -8.28 -16.63
C ASN A 455 13.83 -6.75 -16.61
N SER A 456 13.02 -6.06 -17.40
CA SER A 456 12.92 -4.60 -17.43
C SER A 456 14.27 -3.91 -17.68
N LYS A 457 15.19 -4.60 -18.36
CA LYS A 457 16.58 -4.14 -18.52
C LYS A 457 16.72 -2.97 -19.50
N ARG A 458 15.75 -2.77 -20.39
CA ARG A 458 15.71 -1.69 -21.40
C ARG A 458 14.27 -1.37 -21.76
N SER A 459 13.98 -0.09 -21.96
CA SER A 459 12.74 0.38 -22.57
C SER A 459 12.74 0.11 -24.07
N GLN A 460 11.56 0.02 -24.69
CA GLN A 460 11.42 -0.15 -26.15
C GLN A 460 10.60 1.00 -26.77
N ILE A 461 11.02 1.48 -27.94
CA ILE A 461 10.32 2.53 -28.70
C ILE A 461 9.13 1.89 -29.43
N VAL A 462 7.94 1.99 -28.84
CA VAL A 462 6.72 1.31 -29.32
C VAL A 462 5.57 2.29 -29.50
N ASP A 463 4.86 2.14 -30.62
CA ASP A 463 3.60 2.85 -30.88
C ASP A 463 2.43 1.91 -30.57
N LEU A 464 1.73 2.14 -29.45
CA LEU A 464 0.61 1.31 -29.00
C LEU A 464 -0.58 1.29 -29.99
N ASN A 465 -0.64 2.25 -30.91
CA ASN A 465 -1.67 2.31 -31.95
C ASN A 465 -1.36 1.42 -33.17
N ASP A 466 -0.17 0.83 -33.26
CA ASP A 466 0.18 -0.07 -34.35
C ASP A 466 -0.81 -1.25 -34.43
N ALA A 467 -1.32 -1.53 -35.64
CA ALA A 467 -2.22 -2.63 -35.90
C ALA A 467 -1.61 -3.99 -35.54
N SER A 468 -0.28 -4.16 -35.63
CA SER A 468 0.39 -5.40 -35.25
C SER A 468 0.33 -5.69 -33.74
N LEU A 469 0.01 -4.68 -32.93
CA LEU A 469 -0.09 -4.79 -31.47
C LEU A 469 -1.53 -4.98 -30.98
N LYS A 470 -2.48 -5.12 -31.90
CA LYS A 470 -3.91 -5.21 -31.61
C LYS A 470 -4.40 -6.60 -32.01
N PRO A 471 -5.03 -7.37 -31.11
CA PRO A 471 -5.68 -8.61 -31.51
C PRO A 471 -6.83 -8.32 -32.48
N HIS A 472 -7.21 -9.34 -33.27
CA HIS A 472 -8.28 -9.20 -34.24
C HIS A 472 -9.57 -8.69 -33.57
N GLY A 473 -10.14 -7.61 -34.12
CA GLY A 473 -11.37 -6.99 -33.59
C GLY A 473 -11.19 -6.11 -32.34
N TRP A 474 -9.96 -5.78 -31.94
CA TRP A 474 -9.66 -4.91 -30.79
C TRP A 474 -10.35 -3.54 -30.84
N ASP A 475 -10.20 -2.83 -31.96
CA ASP A 475 -10.78 -1.48 -32.11
C ASP A 475 -12.31 -1.49 -32.14
N SER A 476 -12.92 -2.63 -32.49
CA SER A 476 -14.37 -2.86 -32.48
C SER A 476 -14.86 -3.61 -31.23
N LEU A 477 -14.01 -3.78 -30.21
CA LEU A 477 -14.37 -4.50 -28.99
C LEU A 477 -15.51 -3.79 -28.27
N VAL A 478 -16.65 -4.48 -28.16
CA VAL A 478 -17.81 -4.01 -27.39
C VAL A 478 -17.68 -4.50 -25.97
N LYS A 479 -17.82 -3.57 -25.01
CA LYS A 479 -17.79 -3.87 -23.58
C LYS A 479 -19.10 -4.52 -23.13
N PRO A 480 -19.07 -5.44 -22.15
CA PRO A 480 -20.29 -5.87 -21.47
C PRO A 480 -21.10 -4.66 -20.97
N PRO A 481 -22.43 -4.63 -21.15
CA PRO A 481 -23.24 -3.51 -20.74
C PRO A 481 -23.15 -3.31 -19.22
N LEU A 482 -23.04 -2.05 -18.81
CA LEU A 482 -23.07 -1.62 -17.41
C LEU A 482 -23.94 -0.36 -17.36
N ALA A 483 -25.07 -0.41 -16.68
CA ALA A 483 -25.99 0.72 -16.64
C ALA A 483 -25.57 1.73 -15.58
N THR A 484 -25.31 1.25 -14.35
CA THR A 484 -24.77 2.07 -13.27
C THR A 484 -23.72 1.33 -12.44
N PRO A 485 -22.87 2.04 -11.66
CA PRO A 485 -21.84 1.42 -10.82
C PRO A 485 -22.36 0.42 -9.77
N GLU A 486 -23.61 0.55 -9.31
CA GLU A 486 -24.20 -0.36 -8.31
C GLU A 486 -24.56 -1.75 -8.90
N ASP A 487 -24.54 -1.87 -10.23
CA ASP A 487 -24.62 -3.14 -10.95
C ASP A 487 -23.31 -3.95 -10.87
N ILE A 488 -22.23 -3.34 -10.39
CA ILE A 488 -20.93 -3.99 -10.30
C ILE A 488 -20.96 -5.10 -9.24
N VAL A 489 -20.36 -6.24 -9.58
CA VAL A 489 -19.95 -7.32 -8.66
C VAL A 489 -18.52 -7.69 -9.06
N LEU A 490 -17.60 -7.54 -8.11
CA LEU A 490 -16.16 -7.71 -8.31
C LEU A 490 -15.71 -9.12 -7.88
N TYR A 491 -14.83 -9.72 -8.67
CA TYR A 491 -14.15 -10.98 -8.36
C TYR A 491 -12.63 -10.79 -8.51
N GLU A 492 -11.91 -10.77 -7.39
CA GLU A 492 -10.47 -10.50 -7.33
C GLU A 492 -9.65 -11.75 -7.62
N LEU A 493 -8.84 -11.72 -8.67
CA LEU A 493 -8.16 -12.87 -9.24
C LEU A 493 -6.69 -12.55 -9.58
N HIS A 494 -5.79 -13.46 -9.25
CA HIS A 494 -4.40 -13.40 -9.69
C HIS A 494 -4.19 -14.20 -11.00
N ILE A 495 -3.42 -13.65 -11.93
CA ILE A 495 -3.19 -14.23 -13.27
C ILE A 495 -2.56 -15.63 -13.17
N ARG A 496 -1.60 -15.80 -12.25
CA ARG A 496 -0.96 -17.10 -12.06
C ARG A 496 -1.88 -18.12 -11.41
N ASP A 497 -2.54 -17.72 -10.31
CA ASP A 497 -3.50 -18.58 -9.58
C ASP A 497 -4.58 -19.11 -10.52
N PHE A 498 -5.04 -18.28 -11.45
CA PHE A 498 -6.07 -18.63 -12.42
C PHE A 498 -5.76 -19.88 -13.23
N SER A 499 -4.51 -20.16 -13.58
CA SER A 499 -4.23 -21.17 -14.60
C SER A 499 -3.02 -22.04 -14.37
N ILE A 500 -2.15 -21.74 -13.39
CA ILE A 500 -0.94 -22.52 -13.17
C ILE A 500 -1.23 -24.01 -12.89
N GLY A 501 -2.32 -24.29 -12.17
CA GLY A 501 -2.82 -25.63 -11.88
C GLY A 501 -3.86 -26.19 -12.86
N ASP A 502 -4.27 -25.46 -13.89
CA ASP A 502 -5.33 -25.90 -14.81
C ASP A 502 -4.75 -26.73 -15.97
N ALA A 503 -4.86 -28.06 -15.84
CA ALA A 503 -4.38 -29.00 -16.85
C ALA A 503 -5.11 -28.89 -18.20
N THR A 504 -6.27 -28.23 -18.26
CA THR A 504 -7.01 -27.99 -19.52
C THR A 504 -6.47 -26.80 -20.32
N VAL A 505 -5.58 -26.01 -19.72
CA VAL A 505 -4.78 -24.98 -20.41
C VAL A 505 -3.47 -25.61 -20.92
N PRO A 506 -3.03 -25.29 -22.16
CA PRO A 506 -1.71 -25.70 -22.66
C PRO A 506 -0.60 -25.29 -21.68
N GLU A 507 0.37 -26.19 -21.45
CA GLU A 507 1.40 -26.03 -20.42
C GLU A 507 2.18 -24.73 -20.56
N GLU A 508 2.53 -24.35 -21.79
CA GLU A 508 3.25 -23.11 -22.09
C GLU A 508 2.45 -21.82 -21.80
N TRP A 509 1.12 -21.91 -21.68
CA TRP A 509 0.22 -20.79 -21.42
C TRP A 509 -0.28 -20.75 -19.97
N ARG A 510 0.06 -21.74 -19.14
CA ARG A 510 -0.31 -21.73 -17.72
C ARG A 510 0.41 -20.60 -16.98
N GLY A 511 -0.34 -19.90 -16.16
CA GLY A 511 0.12 -18.73 -15.40
C GLY A 511 0.38 -17.47 -16.24
N THR A 512 -0.25 -17.36 -17.41
CA THR A 512 0.00 -16.27 -18.37
C THR A 512 -1.30 -15.57 -18.79
N TYR A 513 -1.18 -14.42 -19.45
CA TYR A 513 -2.33 -13.76 -20.09
C TYR A 513 -3.03 -14.67 -21.13
N LYS A 514 -2.28 -15.52 -21.83
CA LYS A 514 -2.82 -16.44 -22.86
C LYS A 514 -3.81 -17.45 -22.28
N ALA A 515 -3.71 -17.80 -21.00
CA ALA A 515 -4.64 -18.75 -20.37
C ALA A 515 -6.11 -18.33 -20.50
N PHE A 516 -6.39 -17.02 -20.42
CA PHE A 516 -7.73 -16.46 -20.55
C PHE A 516 -8.32 -16.60 -21.97
N THR A 517 -7.48 -16.88 -22.97
CA THR A 517 -7.93 -17.08 -24.36
C THR A 517 -8.42 -18.51 -24.61
N VAL A 518 -8.18 -19.44 -23.69
CA VAL A 518 -8.58 -20.86 -23.81
C VAL A 518 -10.02 -21.01 -23.32
N LYS A 519 -10.99 -20.70 -24.18
CA LYS A 519 -12.43 -20.67 -23.83
C LYS A 519 -12.96 -21.96 -23.18
N ASP A 520 -12.42 -23.11 -23.59
CA ASP A 520 -12.84 -24.42 -23.09
C ASP A 520 -12.10 -24.88 -21.84
N SER A 521 -11.20 -24.06 -21.27
CA SER A 521 -10.52 -24.39 -20.01
C SER A 521 -11.52 -24.43 -18.85
N ASN A 522 -11.20 -25.17 -17.80
CA ASN A 522 -12.03 -25.24 -16.60
C ASN A 522 -12.17 -23.86 -15.95
N GLY A 523 -11.06 -23.10 -15.85
CA GLY A 523 -11.09 -21.73 -15.36
C GLY A 523 -12.01 -20.80 -16.16
N MET A 524 -11.92 -20.80 -17.49
CA MET A 524 -12.79 -19.94 -18.32
C MET A 524 -14.26 -20.37 -18.30
N LYS A 525 -14.54 -21.68 -18.26
CA LYS A 525 -15.92 -22.19 -18.07
C LYS A 525 -16.50 -21.77 -16.72
N HIS A 526 -15.69 -21.79 -15.68
CA HIS A 526 -16.08 -21.33 -14.35
C HIS A 526 -16.45 -19.85 -14.37
N LEU A 527 -15.54 -18.98 -14.88
CA LEU A 527 -15.78 -17.54 -14.99
C LEU A 527 -16.99 -17.19 -15.87
N ALA A 528 -17.17 -17.88 -17.00
CA ALA A 528 -18.34 -17.70 -17.86
C ALA A 528 -19.65 -18.07 -17.13
N GLY A 529 -19.64 -19.12 -16.32
CA GLY A 529 -20.79 -19.51 -15.50
C GLY A 529 -21.13 -18.49 -14.41
N LEU A 530 -20.11 -17.85 -13.80
CA LEU A 530 -20.32 -16.73 -12.88
C LEU A 530 -20.87 -15.50 -13.62
N ALA A 531 -20.35 -15.18 -14.80
CA ALA A 531 -20.81 -14.07 -15.62
C ALA A 531 -22.30 -14.22 -16.03
N GLU A 532 -22.68 -15.44 -16.45
CA GLU A 532 -24.08 -15.76 -16.77
C GLU A 532 -25.00 -15.54 -15.55
N ALA A 533 -24.56 -15.99 -14.38
CA ALA A 533 -25.28 -15.83 -13.12
C ALA A 533 -25.42 -14.36 -12.68
N GLY A 534 -24.45 -13.50 -13.00
CA GLY A 534 -24.52 -12.06 -12.76
C GLY A 534 -23.23 -11.38 -12.32
N LEU A 535 -22.10 -12.10 -12.29
CA LEU A 535 -20.80 -11.47 -12.07
C LEU A 535 -20.50 -10.51 -13.23
N THR A 536 -19.94 -9.34 -12.95
CA THR A 536 -19.73 -8.31 -13.97
C THR A 536 -18.27 -7.95 -14.18
N HIS A 537 -17.40 -8.08 -13.16
CA HIS A 537 -16.02 -7.60 -13.21
C HIS A 537 -15.02 -8.61 -12.63
N ILE A 538 -13.89 -8.76 -13.31
CA ILE A 538 -12.68 -9.38 -12.76
C ILE A 538 -11.74 -8.25 -12.33
N HIS A 539 -11.37 -8.21 -11.05
CA HIS A 539 -10.27 -7.39 -10.54
C HIS A 539 -9.00 -8.24 -10.60
N LEU A 540 -8.08 -7.87 -11.48
CA LEU A 540 -6.78 -8.52 -11.56
C LEU A 540 -5.83 -7.91 -10.53
N LEU A 541 -5.20 -8.76 -9.71
CA LEU A 541 -4.00 -8.40 -8.95
C LEU A 541 -2.93 -7.77 -9.90
N PRO A 542 -1.90 -7.08 -9.35
CA PRO A 542 -0.92 -6.34 -10.14
C PRO A 542 -0.48 -7.03 -11.44
N ALA A 543 -0.74 -6.34 -12.56
CA ALA A 543 -0.41 -6.80 -13.91
C ALA A 543 0.44 -5.78 -14.70
N PHE A 544 0.86 -4.71 -14.02
CA PHE A 544 1.95 -3.83 -14.47
C PHE A 544 3.31 -4.47 -14.13
N ASP A 545 4.39 -3.94 -14.70
CA ASP A 545 5.77 -4.45 -14.52
C ASP A 545 6.22 -4.40 -13.05
N ILE A 546 6.52 -5.58 -12.49
CA ILE A 546 6.91 -5.78 -11.09
C ILE A 546 8.40 -6.15 -10.97
N ALA A 547 8.99 -5.85 -9.81
CA ALA A 547 10.40 -6.12 -9.56
C ALA A 547 10.69 -7.53 -8.99
N SER A 548 9.67 -8.22 -8.47
CA SER A 548 9.83 -9.35 -7.54
C SER A 548 9.74 -10.74 -8.17
N VAL A 549 9.52 -10.83 -9.49
CA VAL A 549 9.57 -12.08 -10.26
C VAL A 549 10.57 -11.93 -11.40
N ASN A 550 11.50 -12.87 -11.51
CA ASN A 550 12.40 -12.92 -12.67
C ASN A 550 11.60 -13.33 -13.91
N GLU A 551 11.59 -12.52 -14.96
CA GLU A 551 10.85 -12.78 -16.19
C GLU A 551 11.43 -13.95 -17.02
N ASP A 552 12.64 -14.43 -16.73
CA ASP A 552 13.22 -15.62 -17.37
C ASP A 552 12.72 -16.92 -16.72
N ARG A 553 11.65 -17.46 -17.30
CA ARG A 553 11.03 -18.72 -16.85
C ARG A 553 11.97 -19.91 -16.79
N SER A 554 13.05 -19.92 -17.58
CA SER A 554 14.01 -21.02 -17.55
C SER A 554 14.82 -21.09 -16.26
N THR A 555 14.80 -20.01 -15.47
CA THR A 555 15.46 -19.92 -14.16
C THR A 555 14.56 -20.29 -12.98
N TRP A 556 13.25 -20.43 -13.23
CA TRP A 556 12.28 -20.69 -12.17
C TRP A 556 12.50 -22.07 -11.55
N LYS A 557 12.42 -22.10 -10.23
CA LYS A 557 12.36 -23.34 -9.46
C LYS A 557 10.91 -23.69 -9.17
N SER A 558 10.66 -24.98 -9.02
CA SER A 558 9.38 -25.53 -8.58
C SER A 558 9.62 -26.58 -7.51
N VAL A 559 8.64 -26.76 -6.62
CA VAL A 559 8.65 -27.87 -5.66
C VAL A 559 8.24 -29.17 -6.34
N ASP A 560 8.64 -30.31 -5.76
CA ASP A 560 8.07 -31.61 -6.11
C ASP A 560 6.71 -31.76 -5.42
N GLU A 561 5.63 -31.41 -6.12
CA GLU A 561 4.27 -31.52 -5.58
C GLU A 561 3.90 -32.94 -5.14
N ALA A 562 4.41 -33.98 -5.79
CA ALA A 562 4.09 -35.35 -5.40
C ALA A 562 4.74 -35.70 -4.05
N ALA A 563 5.96 -35.23 -3.82
CA ALA A 563 6.61 -35.32 -2.52
C ALA A 563 5.85 -34.52 -1.45
N LEU A 564 5.41 -33.29 -1.76
CA LEU A 564 4.66 -32.47 -0.80
C LEU A 564 3.29 -33.07 -0.45
N LYS A 565 2.58 -33.64 -1.43
CA LYS A 565 1.30 -34.35 -1.20
C LYS A 565 1.44 -35.59 -0.32
N ALA A 566 2.64 -36.18 -0.23
CA ALA A 566 2.90 -37.35 0.61
C ALA A 566 3.19 -36.98 2.08
N LEU A 567 3.45 -35.71 2.39
CA LEU A 567 3.65 -35.23 3.76
C LEU A 567 2.31 -35.09 4.49
N PRO A 568 2.29 -35.19 5.84
CA PRO A 568 1.08 -34.94 6.63
C PRO A 568 0.50 -33.54 6.38
N PRO A 569 -0.83 -33.38 6.42
CA PRO A 569 -1.51 -32.10 6.13
C PRO A 569 -1.17 -30.98 7.13
N ASP A 570 -0.62 -31.34 8.29
CA ASP A 570 -0.26 -30.48 9.41
C ASP A 570 1.27 -30.41 9.63
N SER A 571 2.07 -30.81 8.62
CA SER A 571 3.52 -30.75 8.65
C SER A 571 4.05 -29.38 8.21
N ASP A 572 5.22 -29.00 8.72
CA ASP A 572 6.05 -27.88 8.27
C ASP A 572 6.96 -28.25 7.09
N GLY A 573 7.01 -29.52 6.66
CA GLY A 573 7.85 -29.95 5.55
C GLY A 573 7.49 -29.26 4.22
N GLN A 574 6.19 -28.97 4.01
CA GLN A 574 5.72 -28.22 2.85
C GLN A 574 6.19 -26.76 2.90
N SER A 575 6.03 -26.07 4.04
CA SER A 575 6.45 -24.68 4.18
C SER A 575 7.96 -24.54 4.06
N ILE A 576 8.74 -25.49 4.60
CA ILE A 576 10.19 -25.54 4.41
C ILE A 576 10.56 -25.68 2.93
N ALA A 577 9.92 -26.60 2.21
CA ALA A 577 10.23 -26.86 0.81
C ALA A 577 9.87 -25.67 -0.11
N VAL A 578 8.71 -25.05 0.12
CA VAL A 578 8.29 -23.85 -0.63
C VAL A 578 9.17 -22.65 -0.26
N SER A 579 9.46 -22.43 1.03
CA SER A 579 10.34 -21.35 1.49
C SER A 579 11.76 -21.45 0.91
N ALA A 580 12.23 -22.65 0.60
CA ALA A 580 13.55 -22.87 0.00
C ALA A 580 13.68 -22.34 -1.45
N ILE A 581 12.56 -22.04 -2.12
CA ILE A 581 12.55 -21.53 -3.49
C ILE A 581 11.90 -20.14 -3.62
N THR A 582 11.33 -19.59 -2.54
CA THR A 582 10.74 -18.24 -2.48
C THR A 582 11.66 -17.19 -3.12
N GLY A 583 11.10 -16.37 -4.03
CA GLY A 583 11.86 -15.36 -4.80
C GLY A 583 12.69 -15.93 -5.95
N THR A 584 12.64 -17.24 -6.18
CA THR A 584 13.24 -17.91 -7.35
C THR A 584 12.26 -18.80 -8.11
N ASP A 585 10.99 -18.81 -7.70
CA ASP A 585 9.86 -19.36 -8.44
C ASP A 585 9.17 -18.27 -9.28
N GLY A 586 8.10 -18.65 -9.97
CA GLY A 586 7.35 -17.73 -10.82
C GLY A 586 6.22 -16.98 -10.11
N PHE A 587 6.26 -16.86 -8.78
CA PHE A 587 5.13 -16.39 -7.97
C PHE A 587 5.46 -15.15 -7.15
N ASN A 588 4.66 -14.10 -7.30
CA ASN A 588 4.46 -13.03 -6.33
C ASN A 588 3.06 -12.43 -6.57
N TRP A 589 2.44 -11.78 -5.60
CA TRP A 589 1.25 -10.95 -5.86
C TRP A 589 1.55 -9.73 -6.73
N GLY A 590 2.77 -9.17 -6.64
CA GLY A 590 3.22 -8.10 -7.51
C GLY A 590 2.98 -6.68 -6.99
N TYR A 591 2.76 -6.49 -5.69
CA TYR A 591 2.73 -5.16 -5.04
C TYR A 591 4.14 -4.57 -4.90
N ASP A 592 4.95 -4.64 -5.96
CA ASP A 592 6.37 -4.27 -6.01
C ASP A 592 6.67 -3.50 -7.31
N PRO A 593 6.16 -2.26 -7.48
CA PRO A 593 6.16 -1.60 -8.78
C PRO A 593 7.54 -1.22 -9.29
N LEU A 594 7.80 -1.53 -10.56
CA LEU A 594 8.99 -1.11 -11.28
C LEU A 594 8.64 -0.13 -12.43
N HIS A 595 7.68 -0.49 -13.30
CA HIS A 595 7.11 0.43 -14.30
C HIS A 595 5.58 0.38 -14.31
N TYR A 596 4.95 1.50 -13.98
CA TYR A 596 3.50 1.56 -13.80
C TYR A 596 2.66 1.35 -15.07
N THR A 597 3.24 1.55 -16.27
CA THR A 597 2.50 1.63 -17.55
C THR A 597 2.94 0.57 -18.57
N THR A 598 3.64 -0.48 -18.13
CA THR A 598 3.98 -1.64 -18.97
C THR A 598 3.37 -2.90 -18.39
N PRO A 599 2.75 -3.80 -19.19
CA PRO A 599 2.33 -5.11 -18.70
C PRO A 599 3.48 -5.94 -18.15
N GLU A 600 3.23 -6.71 -17.09
CA GLU A 600 4.22 -7.61 -16.49
C GLU A 600 4.70 -8.66 -17.52
N GLY A 601 6.01 -8.85 -17.64
CA GLY A 601 6.59 -9.76 -18.63
C GLY A 601 6.61 -11.22 -18.20
N SER A 602 6.66 -11.53 -16.90
CA SER A 602 6.58 -12.92 -16.42
C SER A 602 5.25 -13.59 -16.76
N TYR A 603 4.17 -12.81 -16.92
CA TYR A 603 2.87 -13.29 -17.38
C TYR A 603 2.70 -13.34 -18.91
N ALA A 604 3.71 -12.92 -19.69
CA ALA A 604 3.73 -13.08 -21.14
C ALA A 604 4.44 -14.38 -21.54
N THR A 605 4.09 -14.96 -22.70
CA THR A 605 4.79 -16.16 -23.20
C THR A 605 6.21 -15.87 -23.69
N ASP A 606 6.47 -14.65 -24.13
CA ASP A 606 7.80 -14.09 -24.36
C ASP A 606 7.91 -12.72 -23.70
N PRO A 607 8.79 -12.55 -22.69
CA PRO A 607 8.95 -11.27 -22.01
C PRO A 607 9.69 -10.22 -22.86
N ASN A 608 10.25 -10.55 -24.02
CA ASN A 608 11.04 -9.59 -24.80
C ASN A 608 10.16 -8.71 -25.71
N GLY A 609 9.93 -7.47 -25.27
CA GLY A 609 9.36 -6.41 -26.10
C GLY A 609 7.84 -6.45 -26.15
N THR A 610 7.26 -6.55 -27.34
CA THR A 610 5.83 -6.32 -27.57
C THR A 610 4.86 -7.50 -27.34
N PRO A 611 5.25 -8.79 -27.23
CA PRO A 611 4.29 -9.87 -26.98
C PRO A 611 3.40 -9.62 -25.74
N ARG A 612 3.97 -9.15 -24.63
CA ARG A 612 3.24 -8.76 -23.41
C ARG A 612 2.09 -7.78 -23.65
N ILE A 613 2.21 -6.87 -24.64
CA ILE A 613 1.15 -5.91 -25.00
C ILE A 613 -0.01 -6.63 -25.68
N VAL A 614 0.30 -7.48 -26.66
CA VAL A 614 -0.70 -8.21 -27.45
C VAL A 614 -1.45 -9.17 -26.54
N GLU A 615 -0.73 -9.94 -25.73
CA GLU A 615 -1.32 -10.96 -24.86
C GLU A 615 -2.18 -10.35 -23.75
N PHE A 616 -1.77 -9.21 -23.17
CA PHE A 616 -2.63 -8.47 -22.23
C PHE A 616 -3.93 -8.02 -22.91
N ARG A 617 -3.86 -7.46 -24.13
CA ARG A 617 -5.05 -7.08 -24.91
C ARG A 617 -5.92 -8.29 -25.25
N GLU A 618 -5.33 -9.44 -25.57
CA GLU A 618 -6.05 -10.69 -25.79
C GLU A 618 -6.80 -11.17 -24.54
N MET A 619 -6.17 -11.08 -23.36
CA MET A 619 -6.82 -11.39 -22.08
C MET A 619 -8.03 -10.47 -21.84
N VAL A 620 -7.86 -9.15 -21.96
CA VAL A 620 -8.97 -8.18 -21.77
C VAL A 620 -10.09 -8.47 -22.76
N GLN A 621 -9.76 -8.71 -24.03
CA GLN A 621 -10.73 -9.07 -25.06
C GLN A 621 -11.48 -10.36 -24.71
N ALA A 622 -10.79 -11.41 -24.26
CA ALA A 622 -11.40 -12.70 -23.94
C ALA A 622 -12.35 -12.62 -22.73
N LEU A 623 -11.96 -11.88 -21.68
CA LEU A 623 -12.81 -11.62 -20.52
C LEU A 623 -14.06 -10.83 -20.91
N ASN A 624 -13.91 -9.75 -21.69
CA ASN A 624 -15.04 -8.95 -22.18
C ASN A 624 -15.99 -9.77 -23.05
N GLN A 625 -15.47 -10.60 -23.95
CA GLN A 625 -16.29 -11.49 -24.78
C GLN A 625 -17.01 -12.58 -23.96
N SER A 626 -16.52 -12.87 -22.75
CA SER A 626 -17.15 -13.79 -21.79
C SER A 626 -18.14 -13.09 -20.87
N GLY A 627 -18.42 -11.80 -21.09
CA GLY A 627 -19.37 -11.01 -20.30
C GLY A 627 -18.76 -10.28 -19.11
N LEU A 628 -17.43 -10.29 -18.96
CA LEU A 628 -16.73 -9.73 -17.79
C LEU A 628 -15.90 -8.51 -18.16
N ARG A 629 -16.09 -7.41 -17.44
CA ARG A 629 -15.21 -6.23 -17.46
C ARG A 629 -13.93 -6.49 -16.66
N VAL A 630 -12.88 -5.73 -16.95
CA VAL A 630 -11.57 -5.91 -16.31
C VAL A 630 -11.20 -4.70 -15.47
N VAL A 631 -11.00 -4.90 -14.17
CA VAL A 631 -10.41 -3.94 -13.25
C VAL A 631 -8.93 -4.30 -13.06
N MET A 632 -8.08 -3.30 -13.00
CA MET A 632 -6.66 -3.48 -12.70
C MET A 632 -6.34 -2.95 -11.30
N ASP A 633 -5.62 -3.74 -10.50
CA ASP A 633 -4.97 -3.24 -9.29
C ASP A 633 -3.81 -2.32 -9.66
N VAL A 634 -3.78 -1.12 -9.09
CA VAL A 634 -2.75 -0.12 -9.33
C VAL A 634 -2.12 0.33 -8.02
N VAL A 635 -0.79 0.36 -8.01
CA VAL A 635 0.01 0.52 -6.79
C VAL A 635 0.87 1.78 -6.89
N TYR A 636 0.24 2.94 -6.99
CA TYR A 636 0.97 4.20 -7.14
C TYR A 636 1.54 4.75 -5.82
N ASN A 637 1.18 4.17 -4.67
CA ASN A 637 1.50 4.68 -3.34
C ASN A 637 2.97 4.46 -2.92
N HIS A 638 3.69 3.57 -3.60
CA HIS A 638 5.11 3.32 -3.39
C HIS A 638 5.81 2.83 -4.67
N THR A 639 7.13 2.83 -4.66
CA THR A 639 7.98 2.08 -5.61
C THR A 639 8.64 0.91 -4.89
N ASN A 640 9.10 -0.10 -5.63
CA ASN A 640 9.85 -1.22 -5.05
C ASN A 640 11.16 -0.75 -4.38
N ALA A 641 11.84 0.24 -4.97
CA ALA A 641 13.11 0.75 -4.46
C ALA A 641 13.36 2.22 -4.87
N SER A 642 14.18 2.91 -4.08
CA SER A 642 14.58 4.31 -4.26
C SER A 642 16.12 4.43 -4.28
N GLY A 643 16.63 5.67 -4.33
CA GLY A 643 18.06 5.94 -4.36
C GLY A 643 18.75 5.34 -5.58
N GLN A 644 19.93 4.77 -5.37
CA GLN A 644 20.78 4.19 -6.42
C GLN A 644 20.62 2.66 -6.56
N SER A 645 19.53 2.09 -6.03
CA SER A 645 19.21 0.67 -6.24
C SER A 645 19.06 0.34 -7.73
N ASP A 646 19.42 -0.88 -8.13
CA ASP A 646 19.22 -1.37 -9.50
C ASP A 646 17.73 -1.47 -9.87
N ASN A 647 16.84 -1.61 -8.88
CA ASN A 647 15.38 -1.61 -9.07
C ASN A 647 14.75 -0.21 -8.86
N SER A 648 15.55 0.85 -8.77
CA SER A 648 15.08 2.24 -8.70
C SER A 648 15.10 2.87 -10.09
N VAL A 649 13.96 3.42 -10.53
CA VAL A 649 13.85 4.15 -11.81
C VAL A 649 13.69 5.64 -11.54
N LEU A 650 12.60 6.02 -10.88
CA LEU A 650 12.22 7.42 -10.65
C LEU A 650 13.29 8.21 -9.88
N ASP A 651 13.83 7.64 -8.80
CA ASP A 651 14.81 8.33 -7.95
C ASP A 651 16.20 8.43 -8.57
N ARG A 652 16.50 7.61 -9.59
CA ARG A 652 17.75 7.74 -10.37
C ARG A 652 17.67 8.83 -11.44
N VAL A 653 16.46 9.24 -11.82
CA VAL A 653 16.21 10.34 -12.76
C VAL A 653 16.12 11.68 -12.04
N VAL A 654 15.25 11.79 -11.02
CA VAL A 654 15.08 13.01 -10.22
C VAL A 654 15.15 12.67 -8.73
N PRO A 655 16.36 12.54 -8.16
CA PRO A 655 16.56 12.13 -6.78
C PRO A 655 15.79 13.00 -5.77
N GLY A 656 15.03 12.35 -4.89
CA GLY A 656 14.29 13.02 -3.81
C GLY A 656 13.02 13.76 -4.23
N TYR A 657 12.58 13.60 -5.50
CA TYR A 657 11.34 14.23 -5.98
C TYR A 657 10.13 13.30 -5.93
N TYR A 658 10.22 12.09 -6.49
CA TYR A 658 9.04 11.22 -6.62
C TYR A 658 8.62 10.53 -5.31
N HIS A 659 9.50 10.56 -4.31
CA HIS A 659 9.32 9.92 -3.01
C HIS A 659 8.94 10.92 -1.93
N ARG A 660 8.12 10.49 -0.98
CA ARG A 660 7.80 11.30 0.19
C ARG A 660 8.94 11.20 1.20
N LEU A 661 9.36 12.35 1.70
CA LEU A 661 10.50 12.45 2.62
C LEU A 661 10.06 12.83 4.03
N ASN A 662 10.76 12.26 5.01
CA ASN A 662 10.62 12.65 6.41
C ASN A 662 11.38 13.96 6.71
N ALA A 663 11.37 14.41 7.96
CA ALA A 663 11.99 15.69 8.36
C ALA A 663 13.53 15.74 8.16
N ASP A 664 14.18 14.58 8.05
CA ASP A 664 15.62 14.44 7.82
C ASP A 664 15.96 14.21 6.34
N GLY A 665 14.96 14.08 5.47
CA GLY A 665 15.16 13.82 4.04
C GLY A 665 15.28 12.35 3.66
N ASN A 666 14.97 11.43 4.57
CA ASN A 666 14.90 10.00 4.25
C ASN A 666 13.53 9.68 3.64
N VAL A 667 13.47 8.68 2.75
CA VAL A 667 12.23 8.20 2.17
C VAL A 667 11.37 7.53 3.25
N GLU A 668 10.09 7.91 3.30
CA GLU A 668 9.08 7.31 4.18
C GLU A 668 8.73 5.89 3.69
N LYS A 669 8.44 4.96 4.62
CA LYS A 669 8.23 3.54 4.28
C LYS A 669 7.01 2.88 4.91
N SER A 670 6.00 3.68 5.26
CA SER A 670 4.84 3.15 5.98
C SER A 670 4.03 2.15 5.15
N THR A 671 4.08 2.21 3.82
CA THR A 671 3.26 1.35 2.94
C THR A 671 3.78 -0.09 2.92
N CYS A 672 5.10 -0.26 3.07
CA CYS A 672 5.91 -1.50 3.08
C CYS A 672 7.29 -1.21 2.45
N CYS A 673 7.28 -0.35 1.42
CA CYS A 673 8.39 -0.04 0.53
C CYS A 673 8.63 1.48 0.47
N GLU A 674 9.08 2.02 -0.65
CA GLU A 674 9.51 3.43 -0.75
C GLU A 674 8.32 4.33 -1.14
N ASN A 675 7.70 5.00 -0.17
CA ASN A 675 6.46 5.77 -0.38
C ASN A 675 6.65 6.84 -1.48
N THR A 676 5.72 6.92 -2.43
CA THR A 676 5.67 8.00 -3.42
C THR A 676 5.01 9.24 -2.83
N ALA A 677 5.24 10.40 -3.47
CA ALA A 677 4.62 11.68 -3.12
C ALA A 677 3.72 12.18 -4.24
N THR A 678 2.49 11.67 -4.34
CA THR A 678 1.51 12.12 -5.36
C THR A 678 1.04 13.56 -5.15
N GLU A 679 1.32 14.18 -4.00
CA GLU A 679 1.18 15.62 -3.80
C GLU A 679 2.16 16.46 -4.65
N HIS A 680 3.19 15.85 -5.25
CA HIS A 680 4.08 16.52 -6.20
C HIS A 680 3.53 16.40 -7.62
N ASN A 681 3.57 17.52 -8.36
CA ASN A 681 2.85 17.65 -9.65
C ASN A 681 3.18 16.56 -10.66
N MET A 682 4.47 16.20 -10.83
CA MET A 682 4.90 15.25 -11.85
C MET A 682 4.70 13.79 -11.42
N MET A 683 4.63 13.49 -10.11
CA MET A 683 4.20 12.17 -9.64
C MET A 683 2.69 11.99 -9.82
N ARG A 684 1.89 13.02 -9.52
CA ARG A 684 0.44 13.05 -9.87
C ARG A 684 0.24 12.84 -11.37
N LYS A 685 0.98 13.57 -12.20
CA LYS A 685 0.90 13.44 -13.65
C LYS A 685 1.23 12.03 -14.12
N LEU A 686 2.31 11.42 -13.61
CA LEU A 686 2.66 10.03 -13.94
C LEU A 686 1.52 9.06 -13.61
N MET A 687 0.93 9.21 -12.42
CA MET A 687 -0.24 8.40 -12.01
C MET A 687 -1.42 8.58 -12.97
N VAL A 688 -1.80 9.83 -13.27
CA VAL A 688 -2.93 10.15 -14.16
C VAL A 688 -2.69 9.65 -15.58
N ASP A 689 -1.51 9.94 -16.16
CA ASP A 689 -1.16 9.54 -17.53
C ASP A 689 -1.11 8.02 -17.67
N SER A 690 -0.60 7.31 -16.65
CA SER A 690 -0.56 5.85 -16.62
C SER A 690 -1.98 5.26 -16.60
N VAL A 691 -2.87 5.76 -15.73
CA VAL A 691 -4.28 5.33 -15.67
C VAL A 691 -5.00 5.58 -17.01
N VAL A 692 -4.80 6.75 -17.61
CA VAL A 692 -5.38 7.08 -18.93
C VAL A 692 -4.85 6.13 -20.01
N THR A 693 -3.56 5.75 -19.96
CA THR A 693 -2.97 4.80 -20.91
C THR A 693 -3.59 3.42 -20.76
N TRP A 694 -3.74 2.90 -19.53
CA TRP A 694 -4.43 1.63 -19.28
C TRP A 694 -5.89 1.63 -19.75
N ALA A 695 -6.61 2.73 -19.47
CA ALA A 695 -7.99 2.91 -19.93
C ALA A 695 -8.07 2.93 -21.46
N LYS A 696 -7.24 3.75 -22.12
CA LYS A 696 -7.34 4.01 -23.56
C LYS A 696 -6.73 2.91 -24.42
N GLU A 697 -5.49 2.54 -24.12
CA GLU A 697 -4.69 1.67 -24.98
C GLU A 697 -4.91 0.19 -24.68
N TYR A 698 -5.28 -0.14 -23.43
CA TYR A 698 -5.55 -1.50 -22.99
C TYR A 698 -7.03 -1.75 -22.65
N LYS A 699 -7.89 -0.75 -22.83
CA LYS A 699 -9.33 -0.84 -22.58
C LYS A 699 -9.63 -1.40 -21.18
N VAL A 700 -8.88 -1.03 -20.15
CA VAL A 700 -9.22 -1.39 -18.76
C VAL A 700 -10.53 -0.70 -18.37
N ASP A 701 -11.41 -1.42 -17.68
CA ASP A 701 -12.79 -1.01 -17.33
C ASP A 701 -12.93 -0.43 -15.92
N GLY A 702 -11.88 -0.50 -15.09
CA GLY A 702 -11.85 0.11 -13.76
C GLY A 702 -10.50 -0.04 -13.08
N PHE A 703 -10.32 0.65 -11.96
CA PHE A 703 -9.06 0.66 -11.22
C PHE A 703 -9.28 0.55 -9.72
N ARG A 704 -8.56 -0.39 -9.09
CA ARG A 704 -8.45 -0.50 -7.63
C ARG A 704 -7.13 0.14 -7.20
N PHE A 705 -7.19 1.18 -6.38
CA PHE A 705 -6.02 1.87 -5.84
C PHE A 705 -5.59 1.22 -4.52
N ASP A 706 -4.44 0.56 -4.57
CA ASP A 706 -3.74 0.07 -3.39
C ASP A 706 -3.36 1.22 -2.46
N LEU A 707 -3.59 1.02 -1.16
CA LEU A 707 -3.36 2.01 -0.10
C LEU A 707 -3.76 3.44 -0.52
N MET A 708 -4.95 3.60 -1.10
CA MET A 708 -5.47 4.87 -1.62
C MET A 708 -5.39 6.03 -0.60
N GLY A 709 -5.44 5.73 0.69
CA GLY A 709 -5.20 6.69 1.77
C GLY A 709 -3.84 7.40 1.74
N HIS A 710 -2.85 6.92 0.98
CA HIS A 710 -1.54 7.56 0.78
C HIS A 710 -1.51 8.56 -0.39
N HIS A 711 -2.61 8.68 -1.13
CA HIS A 711 -2.82 9.71 -2.13
C HIS A 711 -3.62 10.89 -1.57
N MET A 712 -3.40 12.09 -2.10
CA MET A 712 -4.24 13.24 -1.79
C MET A 712 -5.64 13.05 -2.42
N LEU A 713 -6.69 13.54 -1.76
CA LEU A 713 -8.04 13.51 -2.31
C LEU A 713 -8.10 14.19 -3.69
N GLU A 714 -7.35 15.28 -3.87
CA GLU A 714 -7.24 15.98 -5.15
C GLU A 714 -6.57 15.14 -6.25
N ASP A 715 -5.67 14.21 -5.90
CA ASP A 715 -5.04 13.32 -6.86
C ASP A 715 -6.08 12.37 -7.46
N MET A 716 -6.94 11.80 -6.61
CA MET A 716 -8.02 10.91 -7.02
C MET A 716 -9.08 11.64 -7.85
N LEU A 717 -9.40 12.89 -7.51
CA LEU A 717 -10.29 13.74 -8.31
C LEU A 717 -9.68 14.08 -9.68
N ALA A 718 -8.36 14.27 -9.76
CA ALA A 718 -7.67 14.48 -11.03
C ALA A 718 -7.74 13.24 -11.93
N VAL A 719 -7.57 12.04 -11.37
CA VAL A 719 -7.77 10.76 -12.10
C VAL A 719 -9.21 10.66 -12.62
N ARG A 720 -10.21 10.90 -11.76
CA ARG A 720 -11.63 10.88 -12.15
C ARG A 720 -11.92 11.85 -13.30
N ALA A 721 -11.44 13.09 -13.19
CA ALA A 721 -11.61 14.10 -14.22
C ALA A 721 -10.93 13.73 -15.55
N ALA A 722 -9.73 13.13 -15.49
CA ALA A 722 -9.02 12.69 -16.68
C ALA A 722 -9.76 11.56 -17.41
N LEU A 723 -10.28 10.57 -16.66
CA LEU A 723 -11.10 9.50 -17.22
C LEU A 723 -12.42 10.04 -17.80
N ASP A 724 -13.11 10.95 -17.10
CA ASP A 724 -14.36 11.54 -17.58
C ASP A 724 -14.22 12.32 -18.90
N SER A 725 -12.99 12.73 -19.24
CA SER A 725 -12.67 13.41 -20.49
C SER A 725 -12.57 12.46 -21.69
N LEU A 726 -12.46 11.15 -21.46
CA LEU A 726 -12.40 10.13 -22.50
C LEU A 726 -13.82 9.79 -22.99
N THR A 727 -14.04 9.89 -24.30
CA THR A 727 -15.37 9.69 -24.90
C THR A 727 -15.34 8.67 -26.03
N LEU A 728 -16.47 8.01 -26.29
CA LEU A 728 -16.57 7.02 -27.38
C LEU A 728 -16.21 7.63 -28.74
N GLU A 729 -16.60 8.89 -28.98
CA GLU A 729 -16.34 9.59 -30.24
C GLU A 729 -14.84 9.90 -30.45
N LYS A 730 -14.15 10.37 -29.41
CA LYS A 730 -12.75 10.83 -29.50
C LYS A 730 -11.73 9.73 -29.23
N ASP A 731 -12.01 8.87 -28.26
CA ASP A 731 -11.04 7.93 -27.67
C ASP A 731 -11.48 6.47 -27.81
N GLY A 732 -12.68 6.19 -28.31
CA GLY A 732 -13.17 4.83 -28.54
C GLY A 732 -13.60 4.08 -27.27
N LEU A 733 -13.85 4.81 -26.17
CA LEU A 733 -14.37 4.28 -24.90
C LEU A 733 -15.15 5.35 -24.11
N ASP A 734 -16.11 4.94 -23.28
CA ASP A 734 -16.81 5.84 -22.36
C ASP A 734 -16.12 5.87 -20.99
N GLY A 735 -15.34 6.92 -20.73
CA GLY A 735 -14.55 7.01 -19.51
C GLY A 735 -15.37 7.21 -18.25
N LYS A 736 -16.62 7.70 -18.35
CA LYS A 736 -17.54 7.80 -17.20
C LYS A 736 -18.01 6.43 -16.70
N SER A 737 -17.97 5.42 -17.57
CA SER A 737 -18.27 4.03 -17.20
C SER A 737 -17.11 3.31 -16.51
N ILE A 738 -15.91 3.92 -16.48
CA ILE A 738 -14.74 3.36 -15.79
C ILE A 738 -14.90 3.58 -14.30
N TYR A 739 -14.92 2.52 -13.53
CA TYR A 739 -15.14 2.59 -12.08
C TYR A 739 -13.82 2.74 -11.30
N LEU A 740 -13.82 3.55 -10.24
CA LEU A 740 -12.66 3.79 -9.37
C LEU A 740 -13.00 3.39 -7.94
N TYR A 741 -12.10 2.64 -7.31
CA TYR A 741 -12.18 2.37 -5.88
C TYR A 741 -10.80 2.10 -5.29
N GLY A 742 -10.70 1.97 -3.97
CA GLY A 742 -9.42 1.64 -3.34
C GLY A 742 -9.45 1.52 -1.83
N GLU A 743 -8.26 1.43 -1.25
CA GLU A 743 -8.04 1.25 0.18
C GLU A 743 -7.89 2.58 0.92
N GLY A 744 -9.01 3.13 1.38
CA GLY A 744 -9.05 4.41 2.09
C GLY A 744 -8.55 4.36 3.55
N TRP A 745 -7.55 3.54 3.87
CA TRP A 745 -7.01 3.38 5.22
C TRP A 745 -6.29 4.65 5.72
N ASN A 746 -6.29 4.89 7.03
CA ASN A 746 -5.73 6.12 7.62
C ASN A 746 -4.56 5.81 8.58
N PHE A 747 -3.34 5.75 8.05
CA PHE A 747 -2.13 5.43 8.83
C PHE A 747 -0.87 6.04 8.20
N GLY A 748 0.29 5.84 8.83
CA GLY A 748 1.57 6.36 8.36
C GLY A 748 1.71 7.89 8.54
N GLU A 749 2.62 8.47 7.76
CA GLU A 749 2.96 9.89 7.74
C GLU A 749 1.85 10.79 7.21
N VAL A 750 0.88 10.22 6.46
CA VAL A 750 -0.27 10.93 5.90
C VAL A 750 -1.47 10.98 6.85
N ALA A 751 -1.43 10.20 7.93
CA ALA A 751 -2.56 9.99 8.82
C ALA A 751 -3.15 11.32 9.33
N ASN A 752 -4.48 11.37 9.44
CA ASN A 752 -5.20 12.54 9.95
C ASN A 752 -4.90 13.82 9.17
N ASN A 753 -4.69 13.69 7.86
CA ASN A 753 -4.36 14.78 6.95
C ASN A 753 -3.03 15.48 7.25
N ALA A 754 -2.06 14.80 7.89
CA ALA A 754 -0.79 15.40 8.31
C ALA A 754 0.05 15.97 7.15
N ARG A 755 -0.16 15.47 5.92
CA ARG A 755 0.49 15.98 4.69
C ARG A 755 -0.46 16.75 3.76
N GLY A 756 -1.74 16.86 4.11
CA GLY A 756 -2.81 17.36 3.24
C GLY A 756 -4.04 16.46 3.34
N LYS A 757 -5.17 16.88 2.76
CA LYS A 757 -6.40 16.07 2.80
C LYS A 757 -6.21 14.82 1.92
N ASN A 758 -5.96 13.67 2.53
CA ASN A 758 -5.72 12.41 1.83
C ASN A 758 -7.01 11.61 1.55
N ALA A 759 -6.98 10.67 0.61
CA ALA A 759 -8.14 9.93 0.12
C ALA A 759 -8.55 8.77 1.06
N THR A 760 -8.83 9.10 2.32
CA THR A 760 -9.33 8.14 3.32
C THR A 760 -10.83 7.89 3.20
N GLN A 761 -11.33 6.83 3.82
CA GLN A 761 -12.77 6.52 3.90
C GLN A 761 -13.61 7.72 4.39
N LEU A 762 -13.11 8.50 5.35
CA LEU A 762 -13.84 9.67 5.88
C LEU A 762 -13.78 10.89 4.95
N ASN A 763 -12.82 10.93 4.02
CA ASN A 763 -12.60 12.06 3.13
C ASN A 763 -13.20 11.87 1.73
N ILE A 764 -13.50 10.63 1.34
CA ILE A 764 -13.93 10.25 -0.02
C ILE A 764 -15.43 10.48 -0.29
N GLY A 765 -16.25 10.62 0.76
CA GLY A 765 -17.69 10.74 0.61
C GLY A 765 -18.12 11.89 -0.31
N GLY A 766 -18.98 11.58 -1.28
CA GLY A 766 -19.52 12.50 -2.28
C GLY A 766 -18.67 12.62 -3.56
N THR A 767 -17.68 11.73 -3.75
CA THR A 767 -16.82 11.72 -4.95
C THR A 767 -17.23 10.67 -5.97
N GLY A 768 -18.04 9.68 -5.58
CA GLY A 768 -18.37 8.52 -6.41
C GLY A 768 -17.22 7.51 -6.56
N ILE A 769 -16.18 7.62 -5.73
CA ILE A 769 -15.04 6.68 -5.69
C ILE A 769 -15.28 5.69 -4.54
N GLY A 770 -15.21 4.39 -4.83
CA GLY A 770 -15.38 3.32 -3.86
C GLY A 770 -14.27 3.21 -2.84
N VAL A 771 -14.60 2.81 -1.61
CA VAL A 771 -13.64 2.38 -0.59
C VAL A 771 -14.07 1.07 0.06
N PHE A 772 -13.10 0.22 0.40
CA PHE A 772 -13.35 -1.02 1.13
C PHE A 772 -13.98 -0.79 2.50
N ASN A 773 -15.02 -1.57 2.80
CA ASN A 773 -15.77 -1.54 4.05
C ASN A 773 -15.30 -2.63 5.03
N ASP A 774 -14.28 -2.29 5.81
CA ASP A 774 -13.77 -3.04 6.96
C ASP A 774 -14.77 -3.23 8.10
N ARG A 775 -15.75 -2.31 8.28
CA ARG A 775 -16.78 -2.43 9.34
C ARG A 775 -17.62 -3.68 9.14
N LEU A 776 -18.15 -3.88 7.92
CA LEU A 776 -18.96 -5.05 7.59
C LEU A 776 -18.09 -6.32 7.59
N ARG A 777 -16.88 -6.26 7.00
CA ARG A 777 -15.93 -7.38 7.00
C ARG A 777 -15.72 -7.94 8.41
N ASP A 778 -15.35 -7.06 9.35
CA ASP A 778 -15.02 -7.44 10.73
C ASP A 778 -16.26 -7.95 11.48
N ALA A 779 -17.42 -7.32 11.26
CA ALA A 779 -18.66 -7.74 11.89
C ALA A 779 -19.13 -9.13 11.44
N VAL A 780 -19.02 -9.44 10.14
CA VAL A 780 -19.43 -10.74 9.60
C VAL A 780 -18.45 -11.84 10.04
N ARG A 781 -17.14 -11.61 9.86
CA ARG A 781 -16.10 -12.62 10.15
C ARG A 781 -15.86 -12.78 11.65
N GLY A 782 -15.73 -11.68 12.38
CA GLY A 782 -15.33 -11.61 13.78
C GLY A 782 -13.90 -11.15 14.01
N GLY A 783 -13.72 -10.16 14.87
CA GLY A 783 -12.43 -9.53 15.16
C GLY A 783 -11.95 -8.68 13.98
N ASN A 784 -10.69 -8.29 14.01
CA ASN A 784 -10.01 -7.62 12.90
C ASN A 784 -8.71 -8.36 12.53
N PRO A 785 -8.02 -7.98 11.43
CA PRO A 785 -6.78 -8.64 10.97
C PRO A 785 -5.64 -8.74 12.01
N PHE A 786 -5.65 -7.90 13.05
CA PHE A 786 -4.61 -7.81 14.07
C PHE A 786 -5.00 -8.43 15.43
N ASP A 787 -6.25 -8.87 15.58
CA ASP A 787 -6.74 -9.51 16.80
C ASP A 787 -6.36 -11.00 16.88
N ASP A 788 -6.72 -11.66 17.99
CA ASP A 788 -6.76 -13.12 18.05
C ASP A 788 -7.65 -13.68 16.93
N VAL A 789 -7.06 -14.53 16.10
CA VAL A 789 -7.68 -15.12 14.91
C VAL A 789 -8.96 -15.91 15.22
N ARG A 790 -9.18 -16.31 16.48
CA ARG A 790 -10.35 -17.10 16.93
C ARG A 790 -11.55 -16.25 17.35
N LEU A 791 -11.45 -14.92 17.39
CA LEU A 791 -12.60 -14.07 17.75
C LEU A 791 -13.74 -14.25 16.74
N GLN A 792 -14.93 -14.59 17.24
CA GLN A 792 -16.11 -14.82 16.42
C GLN A 792 -16.87 -13.52 16.10
N GLY A 793 -17.61 -13.56 14.99
CA GLY A 793 -18.50 -12.52 14.50
C GLY A 793 -19.89 -13.09 14.21
N PHE A 794 -20.66 -12.36 13.42
CA PHE A 794 -22.05 -12.70 13.14
C PHE A 794 -22.19 -14.06 12.43
N ALA A 795 -21.42 -14.31 11.37
CA ALA A 795 -21.51 -15.56 10.60
C ALA A 795 -20.77 -16.74 11.25
N THR A 796 -19.86 -16.48 12.20
CA THR A 796 -18.99 -17.49 12.80
C THR A 796 -19.40 -17.91 14.22
N GLY A 797 -20.49 -17.37 14.76
CA GLY A 797 -21.21 -17.94 15.90
C GLY A 797 -21.08 -17.18 17.23
N LEU A 798 -20.66 -15.91 17.24
CA LEU A 798 -20.60 -15.10 18.48
C LEU A 798 -21.95 -15.09 19.20
N VAL A 799 -21.98 -15.36 20.51
CA VAL A 799 -23.18 -15.57 21.37
C VAL A 799 -23.98 -16.83 21.04
N LEU A 800 -24.08 -17.20 19.77
CA LEU A 800 -24.95 -18.28 19.29
C LEU A 800 -24.37 -19.67 19.59
N THR A 801 -23.10 -19.84 19.24
CA THR A 801 -22.33 -21.08 19.38
C THR A 801 -20.87 -20.71 19.63
N ASN A 802 -20.59 -20.19 20.83
CA ASN A 802 -19.26 -19.69 21.19
C ASN A 802 -18.20 -20.81 21.11
N ASN A 803 -17.04 -20.49 20.55
CA ASN A 803 -15.90 -21.39 20.56
C ASN A 803 -15.19 -21.38 21.92
N ALA A 804 -14.27 -22.33 22.12
CA ALA A 804 -13.56 -22.51 23.39
C ALA A 804 -12.60 -21.36 23.76
N SER A 805 -12.33 -20.44 22.83
CA SER A 805 -11.40 -19.31 23.03
C SER A 805 -12.10 -18.02 23.44
N GLU A 806 -13.44 -18.02 23.50
CA GLU A 806 -14.20 -16.88 23.99
C GLU A 806 -13.97 -16.67 25.50
N LYS A 807 -13.45 -15.50 25.85
CA LYS A 807 -13.10 -15.11 27.23
C LYS A 807 -13.93 -13.94 27.76
N ARG A 808 -14.63 -13.23 26.89
CA ARG A 808 -15.46 -12.07 27.26
C ARG A 808 -16.63 -12.51 28.13
N SER A 809 -17.15 -11.60 28.95
CA SER A 809 -18.39 -11.86 29.69
C SER A 809 -19.57 -12.01 28.73
N ALA A 810 -20.64 -12.68 29.14
CA ALA A 810 -21.85 -12.82 28.30
C ALA A 810 -22.44 -11.44 27.91
N GLU A 811 -22.31 -10.44 28.79
CA GLU A 811 -22.72 -9.06 28.51
C GLU A 811 -21.85 -8.43 27.41
N ASP A 812 -20.53 -8.53 27.51
CA ASP A 812 -19.60 -8.01 26.50
C ASP A 812 -19.75 -8.70 25.14
N GLN A 813 -20.00 -10.02 25.15
CA GLN A 813 -20.30 -10.78 23.93
C GLN A 813 -21.56 -10.24 23.26
N GLN A 814 -22.63 -10.02 24.03
CA GLN A 814 -23.89 -9.48 23.50
C GLN A 814 -23.72 -8.05 22.99
N ILE A 815 -22.99 -7.19 23.72
CA ILE A 815 -22.65 -5.83 23.26
C ILE A 815 -21.88 -5.89 21.95
N THR A 816 -20.90 -6.80 21.83
CA THR A 816 -20.12 -6.94 20.61
C THR A 816 -20.98 -7.42 19.45
N LEU A 817 -21.81 -8.46 19.65
CA LEU A 817 -22.72 -8.94 18.60
C LEU A 817 -23.72 -7.85 18.18
N ASN A 818 -24.22 -7.05 19.12
CA ASN A 818 -25.10 -5.92 18.83
C ASN A 818 -24.41 -4.89 17.94
N ASN A 819 -23.17 -4.51 18.26
CA ASN A 819 -22.37 -3.59 17.44
C ASN A 819 -22.11 -4.16 16.04
N TYR A 820 -21.72 -5.44 15.95
CA TYR A 820 -21.52 -6.11 14.66
C TYR A 820 -22.82 -6.14 13.83
N THR A 821 -23.95 -6.41 14.46
CA THR A 821 -25.26 -6.41 13.79
C THR A 821 -25.64 -5.00 13.32
N ASP A 822 -25.30 -3.95 14.06
CA ASP A 822 -25.47 -2.55 13.63
C ASP A 822 -24.57 -2.22 12.41
N TRP A 823 -23.30 -2.65 12.43
CA TRP A 823 -22.37 -2.44 11.32
C TRP A 823 -22.78 -3.20 10.05
N ILE A 824 -23.26 -4.43 10.17
CA ILE A 824 -23.77 -5.21 9.03
C ILE A 824 -25.00 -4.53 8.42
N ARG A 825 -25.96 -4.11 9.25
CA ARG A 825 -27.14 -3.38 8.78
C ARG A 825 -26.76 -2.07 8.09
N LEU A 826 -25.76 -1.36 8.61
CA LEU A 826 -25.26 -0.15 7.97
C LEU A 826 -24.61 -0.45 6.61
N GLY A 827 -23.78 -1.49 6.52
CA GLY A 827 -23.19 -1.93 5.25
C GLY A 827 -24.23 -2.42 4.23
N LEU A 828 -25.27 -3.14 4.68
CA LEU A 828 -26.41 -3.55 3.86
C LEU A 828 -27.17 -2.33 3.30
N ALA A 829 -27.14 -1.18 3.99
CA ALA A 829 -27.72 0.09 3.55
C ALA A 829 -26.68 1.06 2.92
N GLY A 830 -25.63 0.53 2.27
CA GLY A 830 -24.68 1.35 1.52
C GLY A 830 -23.62 2.05 2.37
N ASN A 831 -23.52 1.69 3.65
CA ASN A 831 -22.64 2.28 4.67
C ASN A 831 -22.74 3.81 4.84
N LEU A 832 -23.93 4.35 4.54
CA LEU A 832 -24.20 5.78 4.45
C LEU A 832 -24.02 6.49 5.79
N ALA A 833 -23.31 7.62 5.78
CA ALA A 833 -23.15 8.50 6.94
C ALA A 833 -24.50 9.09 7.42
N GLY A 834 -25.46 9.23 6.51
CA GLY A 834 -26.79 9.81 6.73
C GLY A 834 -27.84 8.82 7.25
N TYR A 835 -27.75 7.55 6.86
CA TYR A 835 -28.81 6.56 7.11
C TYR A 835 -29.06 6.34 8.61
N GLU A 836 -30.32 6.47 9.03
CA GLU A 836 -30.72 6.35 10.42
C GLU A 836 -31.06 4.90 10.80
N LEU A 837 -30.35 4.37 11.79
CA LEU A 837 -30.52 2.99 12.28
C LEU A 837 -31.04 2.98 13.72
N ILE A 838 -31.94 2.05 14.01
CA ILE A 838 -32.36 1.73 15.38
C ILE A 838 -31.38 0.71 15.97
N ARG A 839 -30.61 1.16 16.96
CA ARG A 839 -29.58 0.37 17.65
C ARG A 839 -30.19 -0.60 18.66
N ALA A 840 -29.36 -1.50 19.17
CA ALA A 840 -29.78 -2.46 20.19
C ALA A 840 -30.24 -1.81 21.52
N ASP A 841 -29.86 -0.56 21.81
CA ASP A 841 -30.36 0.19 22.97
C ASP A 841 -31.71 0.90 22.69
N GLY A 842 -32.25 0.77 21.48
CA GLY A 842 -33.48 1.43 21.04
C GLY A 842 -33.29 2.87 20.55
N SER A 843 -32.08 3.42 20.61
CA SER A 843 -31.79 4.75 20.06
C SER A 843 -31.81 4.71 18.54
N LYS A 844 -32.36 5.77 17.92
CA LYS A 844 -32.28 6.01 16.47
C LYS A 844 -31.15 6.99 16.22
N VAL A 845 -30.11 6.56 15.50
CA VAL A 845 -28.93 7.41 15.21
C VAL A 845 -28.49 7.27 13.75
N PRO A 846 -27.97 8.34 13.12
CA PRO A 846 -27.36 8.23 11.80
C PRO A 846 -26.05 7.44 11.85
N GLY A 847 -25.70 6.78 10.74
CA GLY A 847 -24.50 5.93 10.61
C GLY A 847 -23.20 6.58 11.07
N ARG A 848 -23.04 7.90 10.84
CA ARG A 848 -21.86 8.66 11.30
C ARG A 848 -21.68 8.75 12.83
N LEU A 849 -22.71 8.46 13.60
CA LEU A 849 -22.68 8.46 15.08
C LEU A 849 -22.53 7.05 15.67
N ILE A 850 -22.52 6.01 14.83
CA ILE A 850 -22.21 4.65 15.25
C ILE A 850 -20.68 4.51 15.29
N SER A 851 -20.14 4.06 16.42
CA SER A 851 -18.70 3.90 16.61
C SER A 851 -18.19 2.61 15.98
N TYR A 852 -17.04 2.69 15.32
CA TYR A 852 -16.15 1.61 14.92
C TYR A 852 -14.74 1.97 15.40
N ASN A 853 -14.29 1.35 16.49
CA ASN A 853 -12.97 1.60 17.09
C ASN A 853 -12.64 3.09 17.31
N GLY A 854 -13.66 3.90 17.70
CA GLY A 854 -13.50 5.34 17.92
C GLY A 854 -13.65 6.22 16.67
N SER A 855 -13.85 5.62 15.49
CA SER A 855 -14.18 6.31 14.24
C SER A 855 -15.65 6.12 13.85
N PRO A 856 -16.23 6.97 12.98
CA PRO A 856 -17.55 6.73 12.40
C PRO A 856 -17.62 5.42 11.62
N ALA A 857 -18.64 4.60 11.88
CA ALA A 857 -18.92 3.39 11.12
C ALA A 857 -19.44 3.74 9.72
N GLY A 858 -20.44 4.64 9.63
CA GLY A 858 -20.97 5.14 8.37
C GLY A 858 -20.22 6.37 7.88
N TYR A 859 -19.78 6.35 6.62
CA TYR A 859 -18.91 7.38 6.06
C TYR A 859 -19.20 7.72 4.59
N THR A 860 -19.96 6.90 3.86
CA THR A 860 -20.27 7.16 2.44
C THR A 860 -21.39 8.20 2.31
N ALA A 861 -21.40 8.92 1.19
CA ALA A 861 -22.50 9.79 0.79
C ALA A 861 -23.41 9.13 -0.27
N ASP A 862 -22.87 8.16 -0.99
CA ASP A 862 -23.54 7.44 -2.08
C ASP A 862 -23.23 5.94 -2.00
N PRO A 863 -24.18 5.02 -2.31
CA PRO A 863 -23.94 3.60 -2.21
C PRO A 863 -22.79 3.09 -3.08
N GLN A 864 -22.54 3.69 -4.24
CA GLN A 864 -21.41 3.25 -5.07
C GLN A 864 -20.07 3.39 -4.31
N GLU A 865 -19.98 4.26 -3.31
CA GLU A 865 -18.74 4.47 -2.54
C GLU A 865 -18.43 3.33 -1.56
N ASN A 866 -19.33 2.35 -1.41
CA ASN A 866 -19.23 1.24 -0.47
C ASN A 866 -18.81 -0.06 -1.19
N ILE A 867 -17.52 -0.42 -1.11
CA ILE A 867 -17.05 -1.74 -1.56
C ILE A 867 -17.22 -2.74 -0.41
N VAL A 868 -18.17 -3.66 -0.57
CA VAL A 868 -18.59 -4.59 0.47
C VAL A 868 -17.86 -5.92 0.32
N TYR A 869 -17.19 -6.39 1.37
CA TYR A 869 -16.41 -7.62 1.30
C TYR A 869 -16.27 -8.32 2.66
N VAL A 870 -15.90 -9.60 2.62
CA VAL A 870 -15.54 -10.42 3.79
C VAL A 870 -14.25 -11.20 3.59
N SER A 871 -13.57 -11.01 2.46
CA SER A 871 -12.34 -11.70 2.08
C SER A 871 -11.75 -11.00 0.87
N ALA A 872 -10.43 -10.98 0.82
CA ALA A 872 -9.61 -10.50 -0.28
C ALA A 872 -8.36 -11.39 -0.34
N HIS A 873 -7.41 -11.06 -1.22
CA HIS A 873 -6.16 -11.77 -1.37
C HIS A 873 -5.31 -11.75 -0.08
N ASP A 874 -5.37 -10.65 0.67
CA ASP A 874 -4.71 -10.41 1.95
C ASP A 874 -5.49 -11.00 3.14
N ASN A 875 -4.78 -11.32 4.21
CA ASN A 875 -5.31 -12.03 5.39
C ASN A 875 -5.77 -13.46 5.04
N HIS A 876 -6.40 -14.12 6.01
CA HIS A 876 -6.98 -15.45 5.79
C HIS A 876 -8.13 -15.39 4.77
N THR A 877 -8.20 -16.40 3.89
CA THR A 877 -9.40 -16.68 3.09
C THR A 877 -10.66 -16.77 3.96
N LEU A 878 -11.85 -16.64 3.35
CA LEU A 878 -13.09 -16.79 4.10
C LEU A 878 -13.20 -18.19 4.75
N PHE A 879 -12.88 -19.23 3.99
CA PHE A 879 -12.91 -20.60 4.49
C PHE A 879 -11.96 -20.81 5.67
N ASP A 880 -10.70 -20.38 5.55
CA ASP A 880 -9.70 -20.53 6.63
C ASP A 880 -10.11 -19.76 7.90
N ALA A 881 -10.61 -18.54 7.74
CA ALA A 881 -11.09 -17.75 8.86
C ALA A 881 -12.26 -18.43 9.58
N ILE A 882 -13.19 -19.04 8.84
CA ILE A 882 -14.27 -19.83 9.41
C ILE A 882 -13.71 -21.05 10.14
N GLN A 883 -12.71 -21.73 9.60
CA GLN A 883 -12.17 -22.93 10.23
C GLN A 883 -11.63 -22.67 11.64
N VAL A 884 -10.91 -21.56 11.81
CA VAL A 884 -10.30 -21.16 13.08
C VAL A 884 -11.33 -20.57 14.06
N LYS A 885 -12.41 -19.97 13.57
CA LYS A 885 -13.41 -19.29 14.42
C LYS A 885 -14.59 -20.17 14.82
N ALA A 886 -14.97 -21.13 13.99
CA ALA A 886 -16.12 -21.98 14.24
C ALA A 886 -15.91 -22.85 15.49
N PRO A 887 -16.97 -23.12 16.27
CA PRO A 887 -16.87 -23.94 17.47
C PRO A 887 -16.55 -25.40 17.12
N ALA A 888 -16.00 -26.14 18.08
CA ALA A 888 -15.44 -27.48 17.84
C ALA A 888 -16.50 -28.50 17.39
N GLU A 889 -17.75 -28.32 17.81
CA GLU A 889 -18.89 -29.16 17.45
C GLU A 889 -19.51 -28.84 16.08
N ALA A 890 -19.13 -27.72 15.43
CA ALA A 890 -19.64 -27.37 14.11
C ALA A 890 -19.19 -28.39 13.07
N THR A 891 -20.15 -28.99 12.37
CA THR A 891 -19.88 -29.93 11.28
C THR A 891 -19.26 -29.22 10.07
N LEU A 892 -18.72 -29.99 9.12
CA LEU A 892 -18.25 -29.43 7.86
C LEU A 892 -19.38 -28.70 7.11
N GLN A 893 -20.59 -29.26 7.10
CA GLN A 893 -21.75 -28.62 6.49
C GLN A 893 -22.14 -27.32 7.19
N ASP A 894 -22.04 -27.25 8.53
CA ASP A 894 -22.21 -25.98 9.25
C ASP A 894 -21.24 -24.91 8.74
N ARG A 895 -19.96 -25.29 8.57
CA ARG A 895 -18.89 -24.38 8.13
C ARG A 895 -19.08 -23.92 6.68
N VAL A 896 -19.53 -24.81 5.79
CA VAL A 896 -19.92 -24.44 4.41
C VAL A 896 -21.09 -23.45 4.43
N ARG A 897 -22.09 -23.65 5.30
CA ARG A 897 -23.22 -22.73 5.42
C ARG A 897 -22.85 -21.41 6.11
N MET A 898 -21.87 -21.40 7.01
CA MET A 898 -21.27 -20.15 7.51
C MET A 898 -20.61 -19.35 6.36
N ASN A 899 -19.92 -20.02 5.43
CA ASN A 899 -19.34 -19.39 4.24
C ASN A 899 -20.44 -18.79 3.35
N ASN A 900 -21.46 -19.59 3.02
CA ASN A 900 -22.57 -19.15 2.17
C ASN A 900 -23.36 -17.99 2.80
N LEU A 901 -23.53 -17.99 4.14
CA LEU A 901 -24.14 -16.88 4.86
C LEU A 901 -23.28 -15.61 4.84
N ALA A 902 -21.96 -15.72 4.98
CA ALA A 902 -21.07 -14.56 4.89
C ALA A 902 -21.08 -13.96 3.47
N VAL A 903 -21.05 -14.82 2.44
CA VAL A 903 -21.15 -14.43 1.03
C VAL A 903 -22.50 -13.75 0.73
N SER A 904 -23.62 -14.28 1.24
CA SER A 904 -24.95 -13.73 0.95
C SER A 904 -25.14 -12.33 1.53
N ILE A 905 -24.57 -12.04 2.70
CA ILE A 905 -24.58 -10.70 3.32
C ILE A 905 -23.91 -9.71 2.37
N VAL A 906 -22.74 -10.06 1.83
CA VAL A 906 -22.03 -9.21 0.86
C VAL A 906 -22.84 -9.07 -0.43
N MET A 907 -23.32 -10.18 -1.01
CA MET A 907 -24.01 -10.18 -2.30
C MET A 907 -25.30 -9.35 -2.29
N LEU A 908 -26.04 -9.35 -1.18
CA LEU A 908 -27.33 -8.69 -1.05
C LEU A 908 -27.24 -7.30 -0.40
N SER A 909 -26.03 -6.80 -0.14
CA SER A 909 -25.79 -5.43 0.33
C SER A 909 -25.97 -4.38 -0.77
N GLN A 910 -26.44 -3.18 -0.41
CA GLN A 910 -26.34 -2.01 -1.28
C GLN A 910 -24.87 -1.58 -1.43
N GLY A 911 -24.56 -0.96 -2.56
CA GLY A 911 -23.19 -0.65 -2.98
C GLY A 911 -22.62 -1.74 -3.89
N VAL A 912 -21.30 -1.93 -3.86
CA VAL A 912 -20.56 -2.80 -4.80
C VAL A 912 -20.00 -4.03 -4.08
N PRO A 913 -20.58 -5.22 -4.27
CA PRO A 913 -20.06 -6.46 -3.70
C PRO A 913 -18.71 -6.84 -4.30
N PHE A 914 -17.82 -7.35 -3.45
CA PHE A 914 -16.49 -7.79 -3.78
C PHE A 914 -16.21 -9.16 -3.17
N PHE A 915 -15.64 -10.05 -3.98
CA PHE A 915 -15.33 -11.41 -3.61
C PHE A 915 -13.88 -11.76 -3.99
N HIS A 916 -13.18 -12.43 -3.09
CA HIS A 916 -11.89 -13.02 -3.40
C HIS A 916 -12.09 -14.25 -4.29
N ALA A 917 -11.21 -14.44 -5.28
CA ALA A 917 -11.28 -15.62 -6.11
C ALA A 917 -11.18 -16.88 -5.27
N GLY A 918 -12.23 -17.71 -5.37
CA GLY A 918 -12.37 -18.92 -4.62
C GLY A 918 -13.34 -18.86 -3.43
N ASP A 919 -13.90 -17.70 -3.09
CA ASP A 919 -14.94 -17.62 -2.05
C ASP A 919 -16.19 -18.46 -2.38
N ASP A 920 -16.47 -18.62 -3.68
CA ASP A 920 -17.56 -19.44 -4.20
C ASP A 920 -17.23 -20.95 -4.22
N ILE A 921 -15.95 -21.33 -4.14
CA ILE A 921 -15.47 -22.72 -4.12
C ILE A 921 -14.69 -23.05 -2.84
N LEU A 922 -14.94 -22.30 -1.76
CA LEU A 922 -14.42 -22.56 -0.42
C LEU A 922 -12.89 -22.56 -0.34
N ARG A 923 -12.21 -21.75 -1.16
CA ARG A 923 -10.74 -21.72 -1.26
C ARG A 923 -10.07 -21.56 0.10
N SER A 924 -9.04 -22.36 0.30
CA SER A 924 -8.11 -22.28 1.42
C SER A 924 -6.71 -21.94 0.92
N LYS A 925 -5.92 -21.30 1.78
CA LYS A 925 -4.46 -21.17 1.63
C LYS A 925 -3.75 -21.86 2.79
N SER A 926 -4.36 -22.90 3.34
CA SER A 926 -3.87 -23.66 4.50
C SER A 926 -3.50 -22.77 5.69
N PHE A 927 -4.35 -21.77 5.98
CA PHE A 927 -4.17 -20.75 7.01
C PHE A 927 -3.06 -19.72 6.77
N ASP A 928 -2.51 -19.58 5.56
CA ASP A 928 -1.55 -18.51 5.29
C ASP A 928 -2.25 -17.14 5.24
N PRO A 929 -1.99 -16.23 6.20
CA PRO A 929 -2.63 -14.92 6.26
C PRO A 929 -1.96 -13.87 5.37
N ASN A 930 -0.80 -14.18 4.76
CA ASN A 930 -0.11 -13.23 3.89
C ASN A 930 0.72 -14.01 2.86
N SER A 931 0.00 -14.54 1.88
CA SER A 931 0.51 -15.51 0.92
C SER A 931 1.16 -14.88 -0.32
N TYR A 932 1.58 -13.61 -0.22
CA TYR A 932 2.15 -12.83 -1.32
C TYR A 932 3.34 -13.50 -1.99
N ASN A 933 4.09 -14.29 -1.23
CA ASN A 933 5.29 -14.99 -1.69
C ASN A 933 5.32 -16.44 -1.18
N SER A 934 4.14 -17.06 -1.06
CA SER A 934 3.96 -18.44 -0.62
C SER A 934 3.80 -19.44 -1.78
N GLY A 935 4.18 -19.03 -2.99
CA GLY A 935 4.22 -19.88 -4.18
C GLY A 935 2.87 -20.43 -4.65
N ASP A 936 2.92 -21.23 -5.70
CA ASP A 936 1.76 -21.90 -6.30
C ASP A 936 1.07 -22.87 -5.32
N TRP A 937 1.86 -23.52 -4.46
CA TRP A 937 1.39 -24.57 -3.55
C TRP A 937 0.32 -24.08 -2.58
N TYR A 938 0.55 -22.96 -1.90
CA TYR A 938 -0.42 -22.41 -0.95
C TYR A 938 -1.51 -21.58 -1.64
N ASN A 939 -1.26 -21.01 -2.83
CA ASN A 939 -2.22 -20.16 -3.54
C ASN A 939 -3.09 -20.91 -4.56
N LYS A 940 -2.96 -22.23 -4.71
CA LYS A 940 -3.66 -23.02 -5.72
C LYS A 940 -5.19 -22.75 -5.75
N LEU A 941 -5.69 -22.46 -6.95
CA LEU A 941 -7.11 -22.57 -7.31
C LEU A 941 -7.32 -23.86 -8.11
N ASP A 942 -8.31 -24.66 -7.74
CA ASP A 942 -8.59 -25.95 -8.38
C ASP A 942 -9.96 -25.96 -9.07
N TRP A 943 -9.97 -25.70 -10.38
CA TRP A 943 -11.20 -25.66 -11.18
C TRP A 943 -11.81 -27.02 -11.49
N THR A 944 -11.17 -28.13 -11.08
CA THR A 944 -11.80 -29.46 -11.11
C THR A 944 -12.80 -29.65 -9.97
N TYR A 945 -12.72 -28.78 -8.96
CA TYR A 945 -13.46 -28.85 -7.69
C TYR A 945 -13.11 -30.09 -6.86
N GLU A 946 -12.01 -30.79 -7.15
CA GLU A 946 -11.60 -31.97 -6.36
C GLU A 946 -11.04 -31.58 -4.99
N THR A 947 -10.38 -30.43 -4.87
CA THR A 947 -9.88 -29.90 -3.60
C THR A 947 -10.12 -28.39 -3.50
N ASN A 948 -10.12 -27.85 -2.29
CA ASN A 948 -10.12 -26.40 -2.04
C ASN A 948 -8.76 -25.89 -1.55
N ASN A 949 -7.72 -26.74 -1.58
CA ASN A 949 -6.38 -26.50 -1.04
C ASN A 949 -6.24 -26.40 0.49
N PHE A 950 -7.22 -26.88 1.27
CA PHE A 950 -7.09 -27.00 2.73
C PHE A 950 -6.26 -28.23 3.12
N GLY A 951 -5.45 -28.12 4.20
CA GLY A 951 -4.68 -29.27 4.69
C GLY A 951 -3.45 -29.59 3.82
N VAL A 952 -2.80 -28.58 3.23
CA VAL A 952 -1.61 -28.77 2.39
C VAL A 952 -0.31 -28.43 3.11
N GLY A 953 -0.29 -28.55 4.44
CA GLY A 953 0.84 -28.19 5.31
C GLY A 953 0.59 -26.92 6.10
N LEU A 954 1.37 -26.72 7.15
CA LEU A 954 1.38 -25.51 7.94
C LEU A 954 1.83 -24.31 7.09
N PRO A 955 1.27 -23.10 7.29
CA PRO A 955 1.54 -21.97 6.41
C PRO A 955 2.93 -21.34 6.66
N ILE A 956 3.45 -20.63 5.65
CA ILE A 956 4.74 -19.92 5.74
C ILE A 956 4.58 -18.68 6.62
N LYS A 957 3.62 -17.80 6.28
CA LYS A 957 3.26 -16.69 7.17
C LYS A 957 2.26 -17.18 8.21
N GLY A 958 2.29 -16.58 9.41
CA GLY A 958 1.46 -17.02 10.53
C GLY A 958 2.03 -18.20 11.33
N SER A 959 3.34 -18.47 11.24
CA SER A 959 4.02 -19.53 12.02
C SER A 959 3.79 -19.45 13.53
N GLY A 960 3.67 -18.23 14.06
CA GLY A 960 3.32 -18.03 15.46
C GLY A 960 1.97 -18.62 15.87
N GLN A 961 1.05 -18.94 14.94
CA GLN A 961 -0.28 -19.47 15.23
C GLN A 961 -0.40 -20.98 14.96
N TRP A 962 0.71 -21.69 14.69
CA TRP A 962 0.68 -23.10 14.32
C TRP A 962 0.03 -24.02 15.36
N ASP A 963 0.10 -23.71 16.66
CA ASP A 963 -0.59 -24.49 17.70
C ASP A 963 -2.12 -24.48 17.54
N ILE A 964 -2.66 -23.43 16.93
CA ILE A 964 -4.08 -23.34 16.57
C ILE A 964 -4.35 -24.11 15.28
N TYR A 965 -3.45 -24.00 14.29
CA TYR A 965 -3.68 -24.52 12.94
C TYR A 965 -3.47 -26.03 12.83
N LYS A 966 -2.42 -26.55 13.47
CA LYS A 966 -2.02 -27.96 13.39
C LYS A 966 -3.16 -28.94 13.68
N PRO A 967 -3.92 -28.83 14.80
CA PRO A 967 -5.02 -29.75 15.06
C PRO A 967 -6.17 -29.61 14.05
N LEU A 968 -6.39 -28.43 13.46
CA LEU A 968 -7.42 -28.21 12.44
C LEU A 968 -7.02 -28.82 11.09
N LEU A 969 -5.77 -28.63 10.67
CA LEU A 969 -5.24 -29.22 9.44
C LEU A 969 -5.19 -30.75 9.51
N ALA A 970 -4.95 -31.31 10.69
CA ALA A 970 -4.90 -32.76 10.91
C ALA A 970 -6.28 -33.43 10.96
N ASP A 971 -7.39 -32.68 11.07
CA ASP A 971 -8.73 -33.27 11.22
C ASP A 971 -9.32 -33.67 9.85
N PRO A 972 -9.43 -34.98 9.52
CA PRO A 972 -10.00 -35.41 8.25
C PRO A 972 -11.48 -35.06 8.09
N LYS A 973 -12.18 -34.67 9.16
CA LYS A 973 -13.58 -34.22 9.10
C LYS A 973 -13.72 -32.81 8.51
N LEU A 974 -12.63 -32.05 8.41
CA LEU A 974 -12.61 -30.71 7.85
C LEU A 974 -12.22 -30.68 6.36
N VAL A 975 -11.88 -31.84 5.78
CA VAL A 975 -11.54 -31.97 4.36
C VAL A 975 -12.83 -32.01 3.53
N LEU A 976 -12.95 -31.08 2.58
CA LEU A 976 -14.11 -30.98 1.68
C LEU A 976 -14.14 -32.09 0.63
N SER A 977 -15.35 -32.50 0.27
CA SER A 977 -15.62 -33.27 -0.94
C SER A 977 -15.94 -32.35 -2.12
N GLN A 978 -15.85 -32.90 -3.34
CA GLN A 978 -16.28 -32.18 -4.54
C GLN A 978 -17.76 -31.74 -4.49
N THR A 979 -18.61 -32.50 -3.82
CA THR A 979 -20.02 -32.14 -3.61
C THR A 979 -20.16 -30.88 -2.77
N ASP A 980 -19.32 -30.68 -1.75
CA ASP A 980 -19.37 -29.50 -0.88
C ASP A 980 -18.94 -28.24 -1.63
N ILE A 981 -17.89 -28.36 -2.44
CA ILE A 981 -17.35 -27.27 -3.26
C ILE A 981 -18.34 -26.86 -4.35
N THR A 982 -18.91 -27.83 -5.07
CA THR A 982 -19.91 -27.56 -6.11
C THR A 982 -21.23 -27.05 -5.54
N PHE A 983 -21.60 -27.48 -4.33
CA PHE A 983 -22.74 -26.93 -3.59
C PHE A 983 -22.53 -25.44 -3.26
N ALA A 984 -21.38 -25.06 -2.71
CA ALA A 984 -21.05 -23.66 -2.43
C ALA A 984 -21.09 -22.80 -3.70
N SER A 985 -20.53 -23.28 -4.82
CA SER A 985 -20.51 -22.53 -6.08
C SER A 985 -21.92 -22.37 -6.67
N ALA A 986 -22.78 -23.39 -6.53
CA ALA A 986 -24.19 -23.29 -6.93
C ALA A 986 -24.95 -22.24 -6.11
N VAL A 987 -24.74 -22.21 -4.78
CA VAL A 987 -25.35 -21.22 -3.89
C VAL A 987 -24.83 -19.80 -4.16
N PHE A 988 -23.55 -19.64 -4.47
CA PHE A 988 -22.98 -18.35 -4.88
C PHE A 988 -23.65 -17.82 -6.16
N ARG A 989 -23.81 -18.68 -7.18
CA ARG A 989 -24.52 -18.34 -8.43
C ARG A 989 -25.99 -18.01 -8.20
N GLU A 990 -26.66 -18.70 -7.28
CA GLU A 990 -28.02 -18.36 -6.86
C GLU A 990 -28.07 -16.91 -6.36
N PHE A 991 -27.18 -16.48 -5.47
CA PHE A 991 -27.23 -15.10 -4.95
C PHE A 991 -26.85 -14.05 -5.99
N LEU A 992 -25.95 -14.35 -6.93
CA LEU A 992 -25.70 -13.50 -8.11
C LEU A 992 -27.00 -13.28 -8.90
N GLN A 993 -27.72 -14.36 -9.19
CA GLN A 993 -28.96 -14.31 -9.95
C GLN A 993 -30.06 -13.55 -9.19
N ILE A 994 -30.16 -13.71 -7.87
CA ILE A 994 -31.09 -12.97 -7.01
C ILE A 994 -30.77 -11.47 -7.05
N ARG A 995 -29.51 -11.08 -6.83
CA ARG A 995 -29.08 -9.67 -6.90
C ARG A 995 -29.42 -9.05 -8.26
N LYS A 996 -29.16 -9.79 -9.34
CA LYS A 996 -29.45 -9.37 -10.72
C LYS A 996 -30.95 -9.27 -11.02
N SER A 997 -31.79 -10.06 -10.35
CA SER A 997 -33.23 -10.17 -10.64
C SER A 997 -34.04 -8.92 -10.29
N SER A 998 -33.51 -8.05 -9.40
CA SER A 998 -34.20 -6.87 -8.90
C SER A 998 -33.28 -5.65 -8.82
N PRO A 999 -33.72 -4.45 -9.24
CA PRO A 999 -32.99 -3.20 -8.99
C PRO A 999 -33.03 -2.78 -7.52
N LEU A 1000 -33.90 -3.35 -6.68
CA LEU A 1000 -34.00 -2.98 -5.26
C LEU A 1000 -32.77 -3.40 -4.45
N PHE A 1001 -31.95 -4.33 -4.95
CA PHE A 1001 -30.65 -4.68 -4.36
C PHE A 1001 -29.51 -3.73 -4.77
N ARG A 1002 -29.78 -2.81 -5.71
CA ARG A 1002 -28.79 -2.01 -6.43
C ARG A 1002 -29.28 -0.57 -6.63
N LEU A 1003 -29.75 0.03 -5.54
CA LEU A 1003 -30.25 1.40 -5.52
C LEU A 1003 -29.10 2.37 -5.72
N GLN A 1004 -29.33 3.43 -6.49
CA GLN A 1004 -28.28 4.29 -7.05
C GLN A 1004 -27.98 5.51 -6.20
N THR A 1005 -28.76 5.77 -5.15
CA THR A 1005 -28.64 7.00 -4.36
C THR A 1005 -28.95 6.75 -2.89
N ALA A 1006 -28.37 7.56 -2.01
CA ALA A 1006 -28.70 7.58 -0.59
C ALA A 1006 -30.21 7.79 -0.35
N ASP A 1007 -30.81 8.73 -1.10
CA ASP A 1007 -32.24 9.05 -1.03
C ASP A 1007 -33.14 7.83 -1.33
N GLN A 1008 -32.79 7.03 -2.34
CA GLN A 1008 -33.52 5.79 -2.63
C GLN A 1008 -33.35 4.77 -1.50
N ILE A 1009 -32.13 4.62 -0.98
CA ILE A 1009 -31.86 3.70 0.14
C ILE A 1009 -32.67 4.08 1.37
N GLU A 1010 -32.71 5.35 1.75
CA GLU A 1010 -33.47 5.84 2.90
C GLU A 1010 -34.97 5.60 2.78
N ARG A 1011 -35.53 5.58 1.56
CA ARG A 1011 -36.96 5.31 1.33
C ARG A 1011 -37.30 3.83 1.21
N VAL A 1012 -36.42 3.04 0.59
CA VAL A 1012 -36.69 1.66 0.20
C VAL A 1012 -36.20 0.67 1.25
N VAL A 1013 -35.01 0.91 1.82
CA VAL A 1013 -34.34 -0.01 2.73
C VAL A 1013 -34.77 0.29 4.17
N SER A 1014 -35.23 -0.75 4.85
CA SER A 1014 -35.48 -0.71 6.29
C SER A 1014 -35.05 -2.02 6.94
N PHE A 1015 -34.77 -1.99 8.24
CA PHE A 1015 -34.43 -3.18 9.00
C PHE A 1015 -35.48 -3.46 10.06
N LEU A 1016 -35.93 -4.70 10.14
CA LEU A 1016 -36.74 -5.22 11.24
C LEU A 1016 -35.82 -6.01 12.20
N ASN A 1017 -36.39 -6.65 13.23
CA ASN A 1017 -35.62 -7.32 14.28
C ASN A 1017 -34.51 -6.41 14.87
N ASN A 1018 -34.91 -5.23 15.35
CA ASN A 1018 -34.02 -4.22 15.90
C ASN A 1018 -34.47 -3.81 17.31
N GLY A 1019 -33.68 -2.95 17.97
CA GLY A 1019 -33.96 -2.53 19.35
C GLY A 1019 -33.56 -3.57 20.41
N PRO A 1020 -33.90 -3.32 21.69
CA PRO A 1020 -33.49 -4.16 22.83
C PRO A 1020 -34.04 -5.59 22.80
N GLU A 1021 -35.19 -5.78 22.15
CA GLU A 1021 -35.88 -7.08 22.04
C GLU A 1021 -35.51 -7.84 20.75
N ALA A 1022 -34.52 -7.35 19.99
CA ALA A 1022 -34.07 -8.01 18.78
C ALA A 1022 -33.56 -9.43 19.08
N THR A 1023 -33.98 -10.41 18.27
CA THR A 1023 -33.48 -11.77 18.37
C THR A 1023 -32.02 -11.81 17.90
N PRO A 1024 -31.05 -12.22 18.74
CA PRO A 1024 -29.64 -12.25 18.33
C PRO A 1024 -29.39 -13.19 17.15
N GLY A 1025 -28.49 -12.81 16.25
CA GLY A 1025 -28.13 -13.65 15.09
C GLY A 1025 -29.16 -13.68 13.97
N LEU A 1026 -30.17 -12.81 14.00
CA LEU A 1026 -31.12 -12.62 12.90
C LEU A 1026 -31.04 -11.17 12.40
N ILE A 1027 -30.86 -10.99 11.10
CA ILE A 1027 -31.06 -9.69 10.43
C ILE A 1027 -32.22 -9.84 9.46
N VAL A 1028 -33.17 -8.91 9.51
CA VAL A 1028 -34.31 -8.87 8.59
C VAL A 1028 -34.26 -7.56 7.82
N MET A 1029 -33.81 -7.62 6.57
CA MET A 1029 -33.78 -6.48 5.65
C MET A 1029 -35.06 -6.47 4.83
N ARG A 1030 -35.73 -5.33 4.77
CA ARG A 1030 -36.93 -5.12 3.99
C ARG A 1030 -36.67 -4.06 2.92
N LEU A 1031 -37.02 -4.38 1.68
CA LEU A 1031 -36.90 -3.53 0.50
C LEU A 1031 -38.31 -3.28 -0.04
N THR A 1032 -38.90 -2.12 0.25
CA THR A 1032 -40.24 -1.77 -0.22
C THR A 1032 -40.13 -0.86 -1.44
N ASP A 1033 -40.68 -1.29 -2.58
CA ASP A 1033 -40.61 -0.54 -3.84
C ASP A 1033 -41.57 0.65 -3.87
N THR A 1034 -41.19 1.71 -3.16
CA THR A 1034 -41.97 2.95 -3.04
C THR A 1034 -41.99 3.76 -4.35
N ASP A 1035 -40.97 3.59 -5.20
CA ASP A 1035 -40.76 4.38 -6.40
C ASP A 1035 -41.24 3.66 -7.69
N SER A 1036 -41.79 2.45 -7.58
CA SER A 1036 -42.10 1.59 -8.74
C SER A 1036 -40.89 1.33 -9.66
N THR A 1037 -39.73 1.14 -9.04
CA THR A 1037 -38.45 0.86 -9.69
C THR A 1037 -38.37 -0.59 -10.16
N ASP A 1038 -38.99 -1.52 -9.42
CA ASP A 1038 -38.96 -2.94 -9.75
C ASP A 1038 -40.22 -3.36 -10.54
N PRO A 1039 -40.07 -3.85 -11.77
CA PRO A 1039 -41.21 -4.28 -12.58
C PRO A 1039 -41.87 -5.56 -12.08
N ASN A 1040 -41.17 -6.38 -11.29
CA ASN A 1040 -41.57 -7.72 -10.89
C ASN A 1040 -42.06 -7.78 -9.44
N TYR A 1041 -41.45 -7.03 -8.53
CA TYR A 1041 -41.69 -7.16 -7.09
C TYR A 1041 -42.09 -5.82 -6.47
N SER A 1042 -43.14 -5.81 -5.65
CA SER A 1042 -43.50 -4.61 -4.87
C SER A 1042 -42.77 -4.55 -3.53
N GLU A 1043 -42.31 -5.70 -3.03
CA GLU A 1043 -41.56 -5.79 -1.79
C GLU A 1043 -40.69 -7.05 -1.78
N ILE A 1044 -39.50 -6.93 -1.20
CA ILE A 1044 -38.57 -8.04 -0.94
C ILE A 1044 -38.19 -8.02 0.54
N VAL A 1045 -38.19 -9.19 1.18
CA VAL A 1045 -37.71 -9.38 2.55
C VAL A 1045 -36.58 -10.41 2.54
N VAL A 1046 -35.44 -10.05 3.09
CA VAL A 1046 -34.27 -10.91 3.24
C VAL A 1046 -34.04 -11.21 4.71
N LEU A 1047 -34.01 -12.49 5.06
CA LEU A 1047 -33.75 -12.95 6.43
C LEU A 1047 -32.41 -13.69 6.47
N PHE A 1048 -31.45 -13.12 7.18
CA PHE A 1048 -30.14 -13.70 7.44
C PHE A 1048 -30.17 -14.36 8.82
N ASN A 1049 -30.35 -15.69 8.87
CA ASN A 1049 -30.36 -16.45 10.12
C ASN A 1049 -28.99 -17.09 10.37
N ALA A 1050 -28.19 -16.53 11.28
CA ALA A 1050 -26.90 -17.07 11.71
C ALA A 1050 -27.01 -18.17 12.77
N ARG A 1051 -28.20 -18.39 13.33
CA ARG A 1051 -28.45 -19.38 14.38
C ARG A 1051 -28.39 -20.79 13.81
N THR A 1052 -28.17 -21.80 14.65
CA THR A 1052 -28.16 -23.21 14.21
C THR A 1052 -29.57 -23.77 14.03
N GLU A 1053 -30.53 -23.20 14.75
CA GLU A 1053 -31.93 -23.59 14.73
C GLU A 1053 -32.77 -22.82 13.71
N THR A 1054 -33.89 -23.42 13.32
CA THR A 1054 -34.95 -22.71 12.60
C THR A 1054 -35.53 -21.61 13.49
N ILE A 1055 -35.70 -20.42 12.94
CA ILE A 1055 -36.34 -19.29 13.61
C ILE A 1055 -37.70 -18.98 12.99
N THR A 1056 -38.67 -18.67 13.83
CA THR A 1056 -39.96 -18.10 13.42
C THR A 1056 -39.94 -16.60 13.69
N PHE A 1057 -40.13 -15.79 12.66
CA PHE A 1057 -40.13 -14.33 12.74
C PHE A 1057 -41.44 -13.75 12.21
N SER A 1058 -42.01 -12.78 12.92
CA SER A 1058 -43.19 -12.04 12.50
C SER A 1058 -43.07 -10.59 12.96
N ASP A 1059 -43.54 -9.66 12.14
CA ASP A 1059 -43.56 -8.24 12.46
C ASP A 1059 -44.85 -7.62 11.92
N GLY A 1060 -45.46 -6.71 12.69
CA GLY A 1060 -46.70 -6.05 12.29
C GLY A 1060 -46.56 -5.18 11.03
N ALA A 1061 -45.33 -4.80 10.65
CA ALA A 1061 -45.05 -4.10 9.41
C ALA A 1061 -45.18 -5.01 8.16
N LEU A 1062 -45.19 -6.34 8.32
CA LEU A 1062 -45.20 -7.31 7.23
C LEU A 1062 -46.62 -7.83 6.97
N THR A 1063 -47.42 -7.04 6.25
CA THR A 1063 -48.85 -7.32 6.02
C THR A 1063 -49.17 -8.02 4.69
N GLY A 1064 -48.16 -8.35 3.89
CA GLY A 1064 -48.33 -8.97 2.57
C GLY A 1064 -48.33 -10.50 2.60
N GLU A 1065 -48.67 -11.10 1.45
CA GLU A 1065 -48.54 -12.55 1.23
C GLU A 1065 -47.23 -12.84 0.51
N TYR A 1066 -46.25 -13.34 1.26
CA TYR A 1066 -44.91 -13.56 0.75
C TYR A 1066 -44.72 -14.98 0.21
N THR A 1067 -43.96 -15.08 -0.87
CA THR A 1067 -43.46 -16.36 -1.39
C THR A 1067 -41.95 -16.38 -1.40
N LEU A 1068 -41.34 -17.55 -1.15
CA LEU A 1068 -39.91 -17.74 -1.31
C LEU A 1068 -39.49 -17.32 -2.73
N HIS A 1069 -38.36 -16.65 -2.90
CA HIS A 1069 -37.90 -16.17 -4.20
C HIS A 1069 -37.83 -17.33 -5.21
N PRO A 1070 -38.30 -17.17 -6.47
CA PRO A 1070 -38.37 -18.26 -7.43
C PRO A 1070 -37.06 -19.05 -7.62
N ILE A 1071 -35.92 -18.35 -7.61
CA ILE A 1071 -34.59 -18.98 -7.68
C ILE A 1071 -34.36 -19.95 -6.50
N GLN A 1072 -34.72 -19.55 -5.28
CA GLN A 1072 -34.55 -20.35 -4.07
C GLN A 1072 -35.54 -21.52 -3.98
N GLN A 1073 -36.71 -21.43 -4.62
CA GLN A 1073 -37.64 -22.56 -4.73
C GLN A 1073 -37.00 -23.75 -5.49
N THR A 1074 -36.07 -23.47 -6.40
CA THR A 1074 -35.32 -24.46 -7.17
C THR A 1074 -33.85 -24.55 -6.76
N SER A 1075 -33.49 -24.08 -5.56
CA SER A 1075 -32.11 -24.03 -5.06
C SER A 1075 -31.40 -25.39 -5.11
N ALA A 1076 -30.07 -25.40 -5.13
CA ALA A 1076 -29.29 -26.60 -4.79
C ALA A 1076 -29.34 -26.91 -3.28
N ASP A 1077 -29.71 -25.92 -2.45
CA ASP A 1077 -29.83 -26.04 -1.01
C ASP A 1077 -31.22 -26.52 -0.60
N GLU A 1078 -31.32 -27.79 -0.20
CA GLU A 1078 -32.59 -28.36 0.28
C GLU A 1078 -33.10 -27.70 1.56
N ALA A 1079 -32.23 -27.08 2.36
CA ALA A 1079 -32.65 -26.39 3.57
C ALA A 1079 -33.43 -25.11 3.22
N VAL A 1080 -32.92 -24.25 2.32
CA VAL A 1080 -33.62 -22.99 1.99
C VAL A 1080 -34.99 -23.23 1.35
N LYS A 1081 -35.18 -24.35 0.63
CA LYS A 1081 -36.50 -24.75 0.10
C LYS A 1081 -37.55 -24.99 1.19
N GLN A 1082 -37.13 -25.30 2.42
CA GLN A 1082 -38.03 -25.45 3.56
C GLN A 1082 -38.43 -24.10 4.19
N ALA A 1083 -37.83 -23.00 3.75
CA ALA A 1083 -38.21 -21.68 4.23
C ALA A 1083 -39.62 -21.33 3.74
N THR A 1084 -40.49 -20.92 4.67
CA THR A 1084 -41.91 -20.68 4.39
C THR A 1084 -42.39 -19.39 5.02
N TYR A 1085 -43.43 -18.79 4.42
CA TYR A 1085 -44.24 -17.76 5.05
C TYR A 1085 -45.66 -18.32 5.23
N THR A 1086 -46.09 -18.51 6.47
CA THR A 1086 -47.41 -19.09 6.78
C THR A 1086 -47.99 -18.45 8.04
N GLY A 1087 -49.27 -18.08 8.00
CA GLY A 1087 -49.96 -17.54 9.17
C GLY A 1087 -49.38 -16.21 9.70
N GLY A 1088 -48.80 -15.39 8.81
CA GLY A 1088 -48.20 -14.11 9.18
C GLY A 1088 -46.74 -14.20 9.68
N ALA A 1089 -46.09 -15.36 9.61
CA ALA A 1089 -44.74 -15.57 10.10
C ALA A 1089 -43.83 -16.27 9.09
N PHE A 1090 -42.56 -15.88 9.07
CA PHE A 1090 -41.48 -16.50 8.32
C PHE A 1090 -40.83 -17.61 9.15
N ASN A 1091 -40.66 -18.79 8.59
CA ASN A 1091 -39.90 -19.88 9.20
C ASN A 1091 -38.61 -20.08 8.41
N ILE A 1092 -37.46 -19.74 8.99
CA ILE A 1092 -36.17 -19.73 8.31
C ILE A 1092 -35.24 -20.76 8.96
N PRO A 1093 -34.78 -21.79 8.22
CA PRO A 1093 -33.85 -22.77 8.76
C PRO A 1093 -32.54 -22.14 9.27
N GLY A 1094 -31.85 -22.84 10.17
CA GLY A 1094 -30.56 -22.39 10.71
C GLY A 1094 -29.52 -22.13 9.62
N ARG A 1095 -28.60 -21.18 9.86
CA ARG A 1095 -27.49 -20.79 8.97
C ARG A 1095 -27.90 -20.43 7.54
N THR A 1096 -29.12 -19.94 7.34
CA THR A 1096 -29.73 -19.76 6.03
C THR A 1096 -29.98 -18.29 5.73
N THR A 1097 -29.76 -17.88 4.49
CA THR A 1097 -30.30 -16.63 3.95
C THR A 1097 -31.49 -16.94 3.06
N ALA A 1098 -32.67 -16.51 3.47
CA ALA A 1098 -33.90 -16.71 2.70
C ALA A 1098 -34.45 -15.37 2.20
N VAL A 1099 -34.80 -15.33 0.91
CA VAL A 1099 -35.32 -14.16 0.23
C VAL A 1099 -36.78 -14.42 -0.11
N PHE A 1100 -37.65 -13.54 0.33
CA PHE A 1100 -39.09 -13.61 0.09
C PHE A 1100 -39.53 -12.39 -0.71
N VAL A 1101 -40.52 -12.58 -1.58
CA VAL A 1101 -41.01 -11.54 -2.49
C VAL A 1101 -42.53 -11.44 -2.44
N ILE A 1102 -43.03 -10.24 -2.73
CA ILE A 1102 -44.40 -10.00 -3.15
C ILE A 1102 -44.37 -9.66 -4.64
N GLU A 1103 -44.92 -10.53 -5.48
CA GLU A 1103 -45.04 -10.25 -6.90
C GLU A 1103 -46.00 -9.08 -7.15
N ARG A 1104 -45.59 -8.16 -8.02
CA ARG A 1104 -46.45 -7.09 -8.51
C ARG A 1104 -47.50 -7.68 -9.42
N ALA A 1105 -48.76 -7.30 -9.23
CA ALA A 1105 -49.84 -7.71 -10.13
C ALA A 1105 -49.54 -7.23 -11.55
N LYS A 1106 -49.30 -8.16 -12.48
CA LYS A 1106 -49.08 -7.82 -13.90
C LYS A 1106 -50.35 -7.16 -14.45
N PRO A 1107 -50.26 -6.06 -15.20
CA PRO A 1107 -51.42 -5.50 -15.87
C PRO A 1107 -52.04 -6.57 -16.77
N ALA A 1108 -53.37 -6.64 -16.80
CA ALA A 1108 -54.09 -7.59 -17.65
C ALA A 1108 -53.59 -7.47 -19.10
N PRO A 1109 -53.31 -8.57 -19.81
CA PRO A 1109 -52.88 -8.49 -21.21
C PRO A 1109 -53.91 -7.66 -21.99
N GLU A 1110 -53.45 -6.60 -22.64
CA GLU A 1110 -54.31 -5.78 -23.48
C GLU A 1110 -55.00 -6.70 -24.50
N THR A 1111 -56.33 -6.71 -24.44
CA THR A 1111 -57.15 -7.43 -25.42
C THR A 1111 -56.84 -6.80 -26.78
N PRO A 1112 -56.47 -7.57 -27.82
CA PRO A 1112 -56.17 -6.99 -29.12
C PRO A 1112 -57.40 -6.21 -29.60
N VAL A 1113 -57.28 -4.88 -29.68
CA VAL A 1113 -58.29 -4.06 -30.32
C VAL A 1113 -58.20 -4.36 -31.81
N GLU A 1114 -59.23 -5.04 -32.33
CA GLU A 1114 -59.40 -5.30 -33.75
C GLU A 1114 -59.44 -3.95 -34.48
N SER A 1115 -58.33 -3.61 -35.15
CA SER A 1115 -58.22 -2.38 -35.92
C SER A 1115 -59.16 -2.48 -37.14
N THR A 1116 -60.13 -1.58 -37.20
CA THR A 1116 -60.95 -1.34 -38.38
C THR A 1116 -60.05 -0.96 -39.57
N PRO A 1117 -60.33 -1.45 -40.79
CA PRO A 1117 -59.48 -1.20 -41.96
C PRO A 1117 -59.57 0.28 -42.34
N ALA A 1118 -58.46 1.00 -42.23
CA ALA A 1118 -58.34 2.36 -42.70
C ALA A 1118 -58.25 2.42 -44.23
N GLU A 1119 -59.00 3.35 -44.80
CA GLU A 1119 -59.18 3.63 -46.22
C GLU A 1119 -57.86 4.05 -46.91
N ALA A 1120 -57.64 3.54 -48.13
CA ALA A 1120 -56.40 3.70 -48.88
C ALA A 1120 -56.21 5.11 -49.45
N PRO A 1121 -54.99 5.70 -49.38
CA PRO A 1121 -54.63 6.86 -50.19
C PRO A 1121 -54.13 6.44 -51.60
N PRO A 1122 -54.34 7.25 -52.65
CA PRO A 1122 -54.01 6.86 -54.01
C PRO A 1122 -52.51 6.94 -54.31
N SER A 1123 -52.11 6.00 -55.16
CA SER A 1123 -50.80 5.69 -55.71
C SER A 1123 -50.19 6.78 -56.61
N ASN A 1124 -48.85 6.85 -56.62
CA ASN A 1124 -47.93 7.00 -57.77
C ASN A 1124 -46.51 7.21 -57.20
N ASN A 1125 -45.39 6.60 -57.60
CA ASN A 1125 -45.03 5.63 -58.64
C ASN A 1125 -43.64 5.06 -58.24
N PRO A 1126 -43.21 3.89 -58.72
CA PRO A 1126 -42.11 3.08 -58.16
C PRO A 1126 -40.78 3.22 -58.93
N LEU A 1127 -39.66 2.81 -58.33
CA LEU A 1127 -38.63 1.99 -59.00
C LEU A 1127 -37.54 1.47 -58.04
N THR A 1128 -37.34 0.16 -58.14
CA THR A 1128 -36.34 -0.69 -57.53
C THR A 1128 -34.99 -0.66 -58.29
N LEU A 1129 -33.91 -0.95 -57.55
CA LEU A 1129 -32.72 -1.69 -58.00
C LEU A 1129 -31.87 -1.12 -59.16
N ILE A 1130 -30.76 -0.45 -58.84
CA ILE A 1130 -29.40 -0.59 -59.44
C ILE A 1130 -28.44 0.32 -58.64
N GLY A 1131 -27.70 -0.26 -57.70
CA GLY A 1131 -26.61 0.41 -56.96
C GLY A 1131 -25.38 -0.48 -56.74
N VAL A 1132 -25.43 -1.73 -57.24
CA VAL A 1132 -24.38 -2.75 -57.16
C VAL A 1132 -23.35 -2.59 -58.30
N ILE A 1133 -23.42 -1.52 -59.10
CA ILE A 1133 -22.53 -1.33 -60.28
C ILE A 1133 -21.64 -0.07 -60.18
N ALA A 1134 -21.85 0.83 -59.21
CA ALA A 1134 -21.08 2.08 -59.12
C ALA A 1134 -19.79 1.98 -58.27
N ALA A 1135 -19.64 0.96 -57.41
CA ALA A 1135 -18.45 0.77 -56.58
C ALA A 1135 -17.32 -0.01 -57.29
N LEU A 1136 -17.55 -0.52 -58.51
CA LEU A 1136 -16.60 -1.37 -59.26
C LEU A 1136 -15.89 -0.65 -60.42
N LEU A 1137 -16.12 0.66 -60.63
CA LEU A 1137 -15.47 1.47 -61.67
C LEU A 1137 -14.69 2.70 -61.16
N ALA A 1138 -14.61 2.90 -59.84
CA ALA A 1138 -13.70 3.90 -59.25
C ALA A 1138 -12.28 3.33 -58.95
N LEU A 1139 -12.03 2.08 -59.36
CA LEU A 1139 -10.70 1.54 -59.66
C LEU A 1139 -10.45 1.75 -61.15
N LEU A 1140 -9.93 2.92 -61.53
CA LEU A 1140 -9.11 3.18 -62.73
C LEU A 1140 -9.04 4.71 -62.97
N GLY A 1141 -7.87 5.30 -62.72
CA GLY A 1141 -7.47 6.52 -63.42
C GLY A 1141 -7.56 7.86 -62.67
N LEU A 1142 -6.91 7.98 -61.51
CA LEU A 1142 -6.22 9.24 -61.18
C LEU A 1142 -4.71 9.03 -61.36
N GLY A 1143 -4.34 8.79 -62.62
CA GLY A 1143 -3.01 8.98 -63.12
C GLY A 1143 -3.02 10.18 -64.07
N ALA A 1144 -2.10 11.11 -63.82
CA ALA A 1144 -1.59 12.10 -64.75
C ALA A 1144 -2.23 13.50 -64.83
N LEU A 1145 -1.54 14.41 -64.14
CA LEU A 1145 -0.77 15.52 -64.73
C LEU A 1145 -1.36 16.96 -64.70
N LEU A 1146 -0.82 17.71 -63.72
CA LEU A 1146 0.12 18.85 -63.91
C LEU A 1146 -0.38 20.11 -64.65
N ARG A 1147 -0.40 21.27 -63.95
CA ARG A 1147 0.70 22.30 -63.89
C ARG A 1147 0.18 23.72 -63.64
N ARG A 1148 0.84 24.42 -62.69
CA ARG A 1148 1.20 25.88 -62.65
C ARG A 1148 -0.01 26.87 -62.56
N LYS A 1149 0.01 28.00 -61.84
CA LYS A 1149 1.05 28.91 -61.33
C LYS A 1149 0.37 30.09 -60.58
N LYS A 1150 1.07 30.73 -59.61
CA LYS A 1150 0.97 32.15 -59.15
C LYS A 1150 -0.36 32.57 -58.47
N VAL A 1151 -0.40 33.34 -57.38
CA VAL A 1151 0.52 34.34 -56.78
C VAL A 1151 0.75 34.03 -55.31
#